data_AF-A0A348P580-F1
#
_entry.id   AF-A0A348P580-F1
#
_cell.length_a   1.000
_cell.length_b   1.000
_cell.length_c   1.000
_cell.angle_alpha   90.00
_cell.angle_beta   90.00
_cell.angle_gamma   90.00
#
_symmetry.space_group_name_H-M   'P 1'
#
loop_
_entity.id
_entity.type
_entity.pdbx_description
1 polymer ?
#
loop_
_entity_poly.entity_id
_entity_poly.type
_entity_poly.pdbx_seq_one_letter_code
_entity_poly.pdbx_strand_id
1 'polypeptide(L)'
;MSLFYELFGEYKAKLAPFDRALQKAEVKSVAVDQNENTLAVVVHFPILLKEDTIDKLDRLLAKVLNIESVSVEPEFPSALLSNKYDSELSELIRRKVVVANGFLDGCEYQYSEDMQSLNILLAGAGKEILSANGCEKALEEIIKSRFNIGLTVTIEQKQQVQTHSLEEMQAEIDREIKASQEESKKEKPVSASVIEEGYPYYTDSLRVIYGNKIKSKPTPMSQIEPDDDRVVVWGEIFAVESRLTKNGDKYIINFNITDYTNSYSCTIFERSEYCESLLDKLKDKCFATVAGSRGFDKYKGEVVINPRSICLVTPVEKEDNEPEKRVELHLHTNMSQLDAMTPPAELVKRAIKWGHKAVAITDHGCVQGFPEARLAAGDKIKIIYGVEGYFVDDITEPDVPLKSKPTYHQIILVKNSTGLKNLYKLVSMSNVNYFYKKPRMPKSEVIKHREGLIIGSACEAGELYRAILDEKSEEEIMKIASFYDYLEIQPVGNNKFMLDAHSDPNSKHPEKNKRYDKIHTIEDIQNINRKIVAIADKLGKPVVATGDVHFLDPKDAQYRAIIMHQQGYPDADNQAPLYFKTTREMLDEFSYLGEETAREIVITNPNKIADKVEILKPFPDGTYQPSIEGSEEQLREICWKKAKEWYEKDGKIPEIVEKRLNRELDSIIANGYAVLYIIAQRLVWDSEDHGYHVGSRGSVGSSFVATMAGISEVNPLVPHYRCPKCKYTEFYEHGEYGSGFDMPP
;
A
#
# COMPACT_ATOMS: atom_id res chain seq x y z
N MET A 1 -13.08 -42.43 31.40
CA MET A 1 -13.38 -41.11 30.82
C MET A 1 -14.62 -40.63 31.52
N SER A 2 -14.51 -39.53 32.25
CA SER A 2 -15.65 -38.84 32.85
C SER A 2 -15.91 -37.59 32.04
N LEU A 3 -17.17 -37.14 31.98
CA LEU A 3 -17.45 -35.84 31.37
C LEU A 3 -16.71 -34.76 32.15
N PHE A 4 -16.25 -33.71 31.47
CA PHE A 4 -15.48 -32.65 32.10
C PHE A 4 -16.22 -32.04 33.31
N TYR A 5 -17.52 -31.82 33.18
CA TYR A 5 -18.35 -31.31 34.27
C TYR A 5 -18.77 -32.35 35.32
N GLU A 6 -18.46 -33.63 35.15
CA GLU A 6 -18.53 -34.58 36.27
C GLU A 6 -17.35 -34.40 37.22
N LEU A 7 -16.18 -34.05 36.68
CA LEU A 7 -14.96 -33.83 37.46
C LEU A 7 -14.86 -32.40 38.01
N PHE A 8 -15.27 -31.40 37.22
CA PHE A 8 -15.20 -29.97 37.56
C PHE A 8 -16.58 -29.34 37.79
N GLY A 9 -17.58 -30.15 38.12
CA GLY A 9 -19.00 -29.74 38.18
C GLY A 9 -19.30 -28.60 39.16
N GLU A 10 -18.61 -28.56 40.30
CA GLU A 10 -18.74 -27.49 41.30
C GLU A 10 -18.33 -26.11 40.76
N TYR A 11 -17.55 -26.09 39.67
CA TYR A 11 -17.02 -24.89 39.03
C TYR A 11 -17.76 -24.48 37.76
N LYS A 12 -18.80 -25.24 37.37
CA LYS A 12 -19.53 -25.03 36.10
C LYS A 12 -19.98 -23.58 35.90
N ALA A 13 -20.54 -22.93 36.92
CA ALA A 13 -20.98 -21.54 36.84
C ALA A 13 -19.83 -20.55 36.56
N LYS A 14 -18.61 -20.85 37.03
CA LYS A 14 -17.42 -20.02 36.79
C LYS A 14 -16.76 -20.32 35.44
N LEU A 15 -16.99 -21.50 34.88
CA LEU A 15 -16.49 -21.94 33.57
C LEU A 15 -17.49 -21.69 32.42
N ALA A 16 -18.62 -21.02 32.70
CA ALA A 16 -19.67 -20.70 31.74
C ALA A 16 -19.19 -20.12 30.39
N PRO A 17 -18.13 -19.28 30.31
CA PRO A 17 -17.61 -18.80 29.02
C PRO A 17 -17.17 -19.92 28.06
N PHE A 18 -16.87 -21.11 28.56
CA PHE A 18 -16.42 -22.27 27.79
C PHE A 18 -17.47 -23.40 27.72
N ASP A 19 -18.72 -23.15 28.14
CA ASP A 19 -19.76 -24.18 28.24
C ASP A 19 -19.98 -24.95 26.93
N ARG A 20 -19.98 -24.23 25.80
CA ARG A 20 -20.13 -24.84 24.47
C ARG A 20 -19.06 -25.90 24.17
N ALA A 21 -17.84 -25.71 24.67
CA ALA A 21 -16.72 -26.62 24.49
C ALA A 21 -16.73 -27.74 25.55
N LEU A 22 -17.01 -27.40 26.81
CA LEU A 22 -16.85 -28.29 27.95
C LEU A 22 -18.04 -29.22 28.20
N GLN A 23 -19.26 -28.87 27.74
CA GLN A 23 -20.48 -29.64 28.01
C GLN A 23 -20.42 -31.09 27.53
N LYS A 24 -19.67 -31.35 26.47
CA LYS A 24 -19.48 -32.67 25.85
C LYS A 24 -18.01 -33.08 25.83
N ALA A 25 -17.14 -32.38 26.55
CA ALA A 25 -15.74 -32.73 26.65
C ALA A 25 -15.55 -33.88 27.65
N GLU A 26 -14.60 -34.77 27.39
CA GLU A 26 -14.29 -35.93 28.22
C GLU A 26 -12.87 -35.84 28.76
N VAL A 27 -12.69 -36.01 30.07
CA VAL A 27 -11.34 -36.05 30.67
C VAL A 27 -10.74 -37.45 30.45
N LYS A 28 -9.58 -37.48 29.79
CA LYS A 28 -8.83 -38.70 29.47
C LYS A 28 -7.85 -39.06 30.57
N SER A 29 -7.09 -38.09 31.05
CA SER A 29 -6.15 -38.25 32.15
C SER A 29 -6.00 -36.95 32.94
N VAL A 30 -5.59 -37.10 34.19
CA VAL A 30 -5.30 -36.00 35.11
C VAL A 30 -4.00 -36.36 35.82
N ALA A 31 -3.02 -35.45 35.79
CA ALA A 31 -1.80 -35.54 36.56
C ALA A 31 -1.71 -34.31 37.49
N VAL A 32 -1.43 -34.55 38.76
CA VAL A 32 -1.34 -33.52 39.80
C VAL A 32 0.06 -33.58 40.40
N ASP A 33 0.79 -32.47 40.36
CA ASP A 33 2.00 -32.30 41.15
C ASP A 33 1.66 -31.52 42.42
N GLN A 34 1.72 -32.22 43.57
CA GLN A 34 1.40 -31.62 44.87
C GLN A 34 2.51 -30.70 45.39
N ASN A 35 3.75 -30.86 44.93
CA ASN A 35 4.88 -30.04 45.36
C ASN A 35 4.93 -28.71 44.60
N GLU A 36 4.68 -28.75 43.28
CA GLU A 36 4.63 -27.57 42.43
C GLU A 36 3.23 -26.95 42.32
N ASN A 37 2.23 -27.57 42.96
CA ASN A 37 0.84 -27.13 42.94
C ASN A 37 0.32 -26.91 41.51
N THR A 38 0.61 -27.87 40.61
CA THR A 38 0.24 -27.81 39.19
C THR A 38 -0.68 -28.96 38.79
N LEU A 39 -1.46 -28.74 37.73
CA LEU A 39 -2.42 -29.70 37.19
C LEU A 39 -2.26 -29.81 35.67
N ALA A 40 -2.01 -31.00 35.15
CA ALA A 40 -2.09 -31.29 33.73
C ALA A 40 -3.30 -32.19 33.45
N VAL A 41 -4.16 -31.78 32.51
CA VAL A 41 -5.38 -32.52 32.16
C VAL A 41 -5.43 -32.75 30.67
N VAL A 42 -5.51 -34.01 30.24
CA VAL A 42 -5.79 -34.35 28.84
C VAL A 42 -7.30 -34.40 28.66
N VAL A 43 -7.84 -33.54 27.77
CA VAL A 43 -9.29 -33.38 27.57
C VAL A 43 -9.64 -33.64 26.12
N HIS A 44 -10.52 -34.60 25.89
CA HIS A 44 -11.09 -34.85 24.58
C HIS A 44 -12.25 -33.90 24.28
N PHE A 45 -12.06 -33.00 23.32
CA PHE A 45 -13.05 -32.02 22.90
C PHE A 45 -13.75 -32.44 21.61
N PRO A 46 -15.09 -32.39 21.55
CA PRO A 46 -15.84 -32.76 20.35
C PRO A 46 -15.85 -31.67 19.26
N ILE A 47 -15.23 -30.51 19.52
CA ILE A 47 -15.10 -29.39 18.60
C ILE A 47 -13.67 -28.85 18.63
N LEU A 48 -13.20 -28.30 17.50
CA LEU A 48 -11.91 -27.62 17.45
C LEU A 48 -11.94 -26.36 18.32
N LEU A 49 -10.87 -26.15 19.08
CA LEU A 49 -10.63 -24.96 19.88
C LEU A 49 -9.34 -24.30 19.42
N LYS A 50 -9.32 -22.97 19.45
CA LYS A 50 -8.11 -22.18 19.19
C LYS A 50 -7.18 -22.22 20.42
N GLU A 51 -5.88 -22.11 20.23
CA GLU A 51 -4.91 -22.14 21.35
C GLU A 51 -5.15 -21.00 22.36
N ASP A 52 -5.49 -19.79 21.91
CA ASP A 52 -5.88 -18.69 22.83
C ASP A 52 -7.13 -19.02 23.68
N THR A 53 -8.02 -19.89 23.19
CA THR A 53 -9.16 -20.37 23.97
C THR A 53 -8.72 -21.36 25.06
N ILE A 54 -7.76 -22.23 24.75
CA ILE A 54 -7.17 -23.18 25.70
C ILE A 54 -6.34 -22.43 26.74
N ASP A 55 -5.50 -21.47 26.34
CA ASP A 55 -4.71 -20.62 27.25
C ASP A 55 -5.61 -19.85 28.24
N LYS A 56 -6.78 -19.38 27.78
CA LYS A 56 -7.77 -18.72 28.66
C LYS A 56 -8.46 -19.71 29.59
N LEU A 57 -8.72 -20.93 29.12
CA LEU A 57 -9.28 -22.00 29.94
C LEU A 57 -8.30 -22.40 31.04
N ASP A 58 -7.01 -22.54 30.73
CA ASP A 58 -5.93 -22.84 31.68
C ASP A 58 -5.86 -21.81 32.80
N ARG A 59 -5.79 -20.52 32.44
CA ARG A 59 -5.76 -19.42 33.42
C ARG A 59 -7.01 -19.40 34.28
N LEU A 60 -8.18 -19.67 33.70
CA LEU A 60 -9.43 -19.68 34.43
C LEU A 60 -9.52 -20.88 35.38
N LEU A 61 -9.11 -22.07 34.94
CA LEU A 61 -9.06 -23.27 35.77
C LEU A 61 -8.07 -23.10 36.92
N ALA A 62 -6.86 -22.59 36.66
CA ALA A 62 -5.86 -22.32 37.71
C ALA A 62 -6.42 -21.38 38.77
N LYS A 63 -7.08 -20.30 38.35
CA LYS A 63 -7.73 -19.33 39.25
C LYS A 63 -8.89 -19.95 40.05
N VAL A 64 -9.69 -20.80 39.42
CA VAL A 64 -10.89 -21.36 40.03
C VAL A 64 -10.55 -22.50 41.01
N LEU A 65 -9.52 -23.28 40.71
CA LEU A 65 -8.97 -24.34 41.55
C LEU A 65 -7.99 -23.80 42.61
N ASN A 66 -7.56 -22.54 42.48
CA ASN A 66 -6.59 -21.88 43.36
C ASN A 66 -5.24 -22.63 43.41
N ILE A 67 -4.71 -22.96 42.24
CA ILE A 67 -3.43 -23.64 42.04
C ILE A 67 -2.49 -22.81 41.16
N GLU A 68 -1.20 -23.14 41.14
CA GLU A 68 -0.16 -22.32 40.51
C GLU A 68 -0.31 -22.27 38.98
N SER A 69 -0.52 -23.42 38.35
CA SER A 69 -0.78 -23.50 36.92
C SER A 69 -1.64 -24.72 36.56
N VAL A 70 -2.36 -24.58 35.45
CA VAL A 70 -3.10 -25.65 34.79
C VAL A 70 -2.61 -25.73 33.36
N SER A 71 -2.37 -26.93 32.85
CA SER A 71 -2.19 -27.21 31.43
C SER A 71 -3.30 -28.13 30.94
N VAL A 72 -4.20 -27.61 30.10
CA VAL A 72 -5.18 -28.43 29.39
C VAL A 72 -4.56 -28.85 28.06
N GLU A 73 -4.29 -30.14 27.92
CA GLU A 73 -3.83 -30.75 26.68
C GLU A 73 -5.05 -31.28 25.90
N PRO A 74 -5.50 -30.61 24.84
CA PRO A 74 -6.69 -31.02 24.11
C PRO A 74 -6.40 -32.21 23.18
N GLU A 75 -7.36 -33.12 23.10
CA GLU A 75 -7.45 -34.18 22.11
C GLU A 75 -8.74 -33.96 21.30
N PHE A 76 -8.70 -34.11 19.99
CA PHE A 76 -9.83 -33.91 19.08
C PHE A 76 -10.12 -35.18 18.29
N PRO A 77 -11.37 -35.42 17.85
CA PRO A 77 -11.67 -36.46 16.87
C PRO A 77 -10.83 -36.28 15.60
N SER A 78 -10.25 -37.38 15.11
CA SER A 78 -9.43 -37.39 13.89
C SER A 78 -10.14 -36.79 12.67
N ALA A 79 -11.46 -36.96 12.57
CA ALA A 79 -12.31 -36.40 11.51
C ALA A 79 -12.38 -34.85 11.49
N LEU A 80 -11.89 -34.16 12.54
CA LEU A 80 -11.84 -32.71 12.59
C LEU A 80 -10.54 -32.11 12.04
N LEU A 81 -9.50 -32.93 11.83
CA LEU A 81 -8.27 -32.45 11.19
C LEU A 81 -8.60 -32.03 9.76
N SER A 82 -8.46 -30.74 9.50
CA SER A 82 -8.80 -30.10 8.24
C SER A 82 -8.07 -28.77 8.12
N ASN A 83 -8.16 -28.14 6.96
CA ASN A 83 -7.56 -26.83 6.70
C ASN A 83 -7.99 -25.72 7.69
N LYS A 84 -9.08 -25.92 8.45
CA LYS A 84 -9.52 -25.01 9.51
C LYS A 84 -8.59 -24.98 10.73
N TYR A 85 -7.69 -25.96 10.87
CA TYR A 85 -6.75 -26.06 11.99
C TYR A 85 -5.31 -25.68 11.61
N ASP A 86 -5.05 -25.36 10.33
CA ASP A 86 -3.71 -25.05 9.81
C ASP A 86 -3.05 -23.87 10.53
N SER A 87 -3.82 -22.82 10.82
CA SER A 87 -3.33 -21.65 11.56
C SER A 87 -2.90 -22.00 12.99
N GLU A 88 -3.61 -22.92 13.63
CA GLU A 88 -3.30 -23.38 14.99
C GLU A 88 -2.05 -24.29 14.98
N LEU A 89 -1.90 -25.16 13.97
CA LEU A 89 -0.67 -25.94 13.77
C LEU A 89 0.56 -25.02 13.58
N SER A 90 0.40 -23.96 12.78
CA SER A 90 1.39 -22.91 12.59
C SER A 90 1.76 -22.18 13.90
N GLU A 91 0.79 -21.93 14.78
CA GLU A 91 1.04 -21.29 16.07
C GLU A 91 1.75 -22.24 17.05
N LEU A 92 1.28 -23.48 17.15
CA LEU A 92 1.85 -24.51 18.03
C LEU A 92 3.31 -24.81 17.69
N ILE A 93 3.62 -24.90 16.39
CA ILE A 93 5.00 -25.15 15.97
C ILE A 93 5.91 -23.94 16.19
N ARG A 94 5.40 -22.71 16.09
CA ARG A 94 6.16 -21.49 16.48
C ARG A 94 6.50 -21.46 17.97
N ARG A 95 5.61 -21.98 18.81
CA ARG A 95 5.84 -22.13 20.26
C ARG A 95 6.88 -23.21 20.57
N LYS A 96 6.88 -24.32 19.82
CA LYS A 96 7.77 -25.48 20.05
C LYS A 96 9.14 -25.35 19.37
N VAL A 97 9.20 -24.71 18.20
CA VAL A 97 10.41 -24.47 17.41
C VAL A 97 10.54 -22.97 17.18
N VAL A 98 11.31 -22.29 18.03
CA VAL A 98 11.46 -20.82 18.03
C VAL A 98 11.88 -20.28 16.66
N VAL A 99 12.73 -21.04 15.95
CA VAL A 99 13.24 -20.70 14.61
C VAL A 99 12.14 -20.73 13.55
N ALA A 100 11.01 -21.41 13.78
CA ALA A 100 9.89 -21.45 12.83
C ALA A 100 9.13 -20.11 12.71
N ASN A 101 9.39 -19.15 13.62
CA ASN A 101 8.84 -17.81 13.55
C ASN A 101 9.30 -17.08 12.26
N GLY A 102 8.33 -16.68 11.44
CA GLY A 102 8.55 -15.95 10.19
C GLY A 102 8.72 -16.80 8.93
N PHE A 103 8.83 -18.14 9.04
CA PHE A 103 8.93 -19.03 7.86
C PHE A 103 7.60 -19.66 7.43
N LEU A 104 6.63 -19.74 8.34
CA LEU A 104 5.31 -20.33 8.09
C LEU A 104 4.25 -19.27 7.71
N ASP A 105 4.64 -18.01 7.56
CA ASP A 105 3.73 -16.96 7.11
C ASP A 105 3.36 -17.20 5.63
N GLY A 106 2.06 -17.36 5.36
CA GLY A 106 1.54 -17.59 4.01
C GLY A 106 1.81 -18.99 3.44
N CYS A 107 2.25 -19.96 4.25
CA CYS A 107 2.43 -21.34 3.79
C CYS A 107 1.09 -22.05 3.49
N GLU A 108 1.11 -23.00 2.57
CA GLU A 108 -0.04 -23.82 2.18
C GLU A 108 0.09 -25.23 2.77
N TYR A 109 -0.98 -25.73 3.38
CA TYR A 109 -1.05 -27.08 3.96
C TYR A 109 -1.80 -28.00 3.00
N GLN A 110 -1.12 -29.02 2.50
CA GLN A 110 -1.65 -29.97 1.53
C GLN A 110 -1.71 -31.37 2.15
N TYR A 111 -2.91 -31.76 2.57
CA TYR A 111 -3.17 -33.09 3.07
C TYR A 111 -3.38 -34.07 1.91
N SER A 112 -2.81 -35.26 2.03
CA SER A 112 -3.11 -36.41 1.15
C SER A 112 -4.56 -36.85 1.28
N GLU A 113 -5.13 -37.44 0.22
CA GLU A 113 -6.52 -37.92 0.21
C GLU A 113 -6.80 -39.00 1.27
N ASP A 114 -5.78 -39.75 1.68
CA ASP A 114 -5.85 -40.79 2.71
C ASP A 114 -5.42 -40.32 4.11
N MET A 115 -5.08 -39.03 4.27
CA MET A 115 -4.61 -38.40 5.51
C MET A 115 -3.35 -39.05 6.11
N GLN A 116 -2.53 -39.73 5.30
CA GLN A 116 -1.28 -40.35 5.75
C GLN A 116 -0.07 -39.41 5.64
N SER A 117 -0.16 -38.35 4.84
CA SER A 117 0.85 -37.32 4.70
C SER A 117 0.29 -35.91 4.67
N LEU A 118 1.07 -34.96 5.19
CA LEU A 118 0.84 -33.52 5.12
C LEU A 118 2.09 -32.86 4.52
N ASN A 119 1.93 -32.23 3.36
CA ASN A 119 2.96 -31.40 2.76
C ASN A 119 2.71 -29.93 3.10
N ILE A 120 3.71 -29.27 3.68
CA ILE A 120 3.66 -27.83 3.98
C ILE A 120 4.53 -27.11 2.97
N LEU A 121 3.88 -26.34 2.11
CA LEU A 121 4.51 -25.58 1.04
C LEU A 121 4.80 -24.16 1.52
N LEU A 122 6.07 -23.85 1.75
CA LEU A 122 6.50 -22.53 2.21
C LEU A 122 6.32 -21.48 1.11
N ALA A 123 5.81 -20.30 1.49
CA ALA A 123 5.70 -19.14 0.58
C ALA A 123 7.06 -18.52 0.23
N GLY A 124 8.08 -18.71 1.08
CA GLY A 124 9.43 -18.17 0.92
C GLY A 124 10.52 -19.21 1.18
N ALA A 125 11.76 -18.75 1.30
CA ALA A 125 12.88 -19.59 1.70
C ALA A 125 12.76 -20.00 3.17
N GLY A 126 13.25 -21.18 3.54
CA GLY A 126 13.19 -21.65 4.93
C GLY A 126 13.18 -23.17 5.11
N LYS A 127 13.02 -23.96 4.04
CA LYS A 127 12.95 -25.43 4.11
C LYS A 127 14.14 -26.03 4.85
N GLU A 128 15.36 -25.71 4.43
CA GLU A 128 16.57 -26.28 5.03
C GLU A 128 16.69 -25.94 6.52
N ILE A 129 16.28 -24.72 6.90
CA ILE A 129 16.31 -24.25 8.29
C ILE A 129 15.25 -24.99 9.12
N LEU A 130 14.02 -25.11 8.62
CA LEU A 130 12.93 -25.80 9.32
C LEU A 130 13.22 -27.30 9.45
N SER A 131 13.71 -27.95 8.40
CA SER A 131 14.09 -29.37 8.43
C SER A 131 15.28 -29.61 9.36
N ALA A 132 16.32 -28.76 9.35
CA ALA A 132 17.47 -28.89 10.25
C ALA A 132 17.10 -28.76 11.74
N ASN A 133 16.04 -28.02 12.05
CA ASN A 133 15.52 -27.87 13.41
C ASN A 133 14.40 -28.86 13.77
N GLY A 134 14.19 -29.91 12.96
CA GLY A 134 13.25 -30.98 13.26
C GLY A 134 11.77 -30.59 13.22
N CYS A 135 11.41 -29.54 12.47
CA CYS A 135 10.04 -29.02 12.37
C CYS A 135 9.03 -30.08 11.90
N GLU A 136 9.39 -30.91 10.92
CA GLU A 136 8.57 -32.01 10.42
C GLU A 136 8.16 -32.97 11.55
N LYS A 137 9.15 -33.51 12.28
CA LYS A 137 8.90 -34.41 13.42
C LYS A 137 8.10 -33.75 14.53
N ALA A 138 8.37 -32.49 14.83
CA ALA A 138 7.64 -31.76 15.85
C ALA A 138 6.16 -31.58 15.50
N LEU A 139 5.83 -31.33 14.22
CA LEU A 139 4.46 -31.28 13.72
C LEU A 139 3.80 -32.66 13.72
N GLU A 140 4.51 -33.72 13.34
CA GLU A 140 4.01 -35.11 13.44
C GLU A 140 3.61 -35.46 14.87
N GLU A 141 4.43 -35.08 15.86
CA GLU A 141 4.14 -35.28 17.28
C GLU A 141 2.92 -34.49 17.76
N ILE A 142 2.79 -33.23 17.32
CA ILE A 142 1.63 -32.38 17.65
C ILE A 142 0.35 -32.98 17.07
N ILE A 143 0.37 -33.40 15.81
CA ILE A 143 -0.82 -33.98 15.16
C ILE A 143 -1.18 -35.32 15.81
N LYS A 144 -0.17 -36.13 16.16
CA LYS A 144 -0.38 -37.38 16.88
C LYS A 144 -0.93 -37.16 18.29
N SER A 145 -0.46 -36.16 19.04
CA SER A 145 -0.99 -35.89 20.38
C SER A 145 -2.40 -35.28 20.33
N ARG A 146 -2.67 -34.38 19.38
CA ARG A 146 -3.93 -33.65 19.28
C ARG A 146 -5.04 -34.41 18.57
N PHE A 147 -4.74 -35.29 17.61
CA PHE A 147 -5.75 -36.00 16.80
C PHE A 147 -5.63 -37.52 16.83
N ASN A 148 -4.60 -38.06 17.49
CA ASN A 148 -4.27 -39.49 17.49
C ASN A 148 -4.08 -40.06 16.06
N ILE A 149 -3.56 -39.24 15.15
CA ILE A 149 -3.24 -39.61 13.76
C ILE A 149 -1.72 -39.67 13.62
N GLY A 150 -1.19 -40.79 13.12
CA GLY A 150 0.19 -40.89 12.68
C GLY A 150 0.29 -40.56 11.20
N LEU A 151 0.62 -39.32 10.87
CA LEU A 151 0.88 -38.89 9.50
C LEU A 151 2.35 -38.47 9.34
N THR A 152 2.86 -38.49 8.12
CA THR A 152 4.20 -38.00 7.78
C THR A 152 4.13 -36.55 7.31
N VAL A 153 4.95 -35.68 7.91
CA VAL A 153 5.02 -34.26 7.49
C VAL A 153 6.23 -34.06 6.60
N THR A 154 6.01 -33.45 5.44
CA THR A 154 7.10 -32.95 4.58
C THR A 154 7.01 -31.44 4.45
N ILE A 155 8.15 -30.77 4.52
CA ILE A 155 8.23 -29.33 4.24
C ILE A 155 8.90 -29.15 2.89
N GLU A 156 8.16 -28.53 1.98
CA GLU A 156 8.64 -28.18 0.66
C GLU A 156 8.70 -26.67 0.52
N GLN A 157 9.79 -26.19 -0.06
CA GLN A 157 9.84 -24.83 -0.56
C GLN A 157 9.35 -24.89 -2.00
N LYS A 158 8.52 -23.92 -2.42
CA LYS A 158 8.23 -23.73 -3.85
C LYS A 158 9.57 -23.66 -4.59
N GLN A 159 9.92 -24.69 -5.36
CA GLN A 159 11.17 -24.72 -6.10
C GLN A 159 11.15 -23.56 -7.11
N GLN A 160 12.14 -22.66 -7.03
CA GLN A 160 12.53 -21.89 -8.20
C GLN A 160 13.16 -22.88 -9.19
N VAL A 161 12.36 -23.33 -10.15
CA VAL A 161 12.88 -24.01 -11.33
C VAL A 161 13.69 -23.00 -12.14
N GLN A 162 14.89 -23.42 -12.52
CA GLN A 162 15.80 -22.75 -13.43
C GLN A 162 15.06 -22.23 -14.68
N THR A 163 15.29 -20.95 -14.99
CA THR A 163 15.07 -20.29 -16.30
C THR A 163 13.77 -20.68 -17.01
N HIS A 164 12.66 -20.06 -16.61
CA HIS A 164 11.46 -20.03 -17.45
C HIS A 164 11.76 -19.31 -18.77
N SER A 165 11.32 -19.91 -19.88
CA SER A 165 11.26 -19.19 -21.17
C SER A 165 10.17 -18.11 -21.09
N LEU A 166 10.39 -16.97 -21.76
CA LEU A 166 9.45 -15.83 -21.79
C LEU A 166 8.03 -16.24 -22.24
N GLU A 167 7.90 -17.30 -23.03
CA GLU A 167 6.63 -17.80 -23.56
C GLU A 167 5.78 -18.51 -22.49
N GLU A 168 6.42 -19.15 -21.50
CA GLU A 168 5.72 -19.87 -20.42
C GLU A 168 5.31 -18.92 -19.29
N MET A 169 6.14 -17.91 -18.98
CA MET A 169 5.77 -16.82 -18.08
C MET A 169 4.58 -16.01 -18.62
N GLN A 170 4.54 -15.76 -19.94
CA GLN A 170 3.40 -15.11 -20.57
C GLN A 170 2.14 -15.99 -20.48
N ALA A 171 2.27 -17.31 -20.69
CA ALA A 171 1.13 -18.24 -20.58
C ALA A 171 0.59 -18.39 -19.15
N GLU A 172 1.44 -18.21 -18.14
CA GLU A 172 1.07 -18.30 -16.72
C GLU A 172 0.47 -17.00 -16.20
N ILE A 173 1.01 -15.84 -16.62
CA ILE A 173 0.38 -14.53 -16.44
C ILE A 173 -0.97 -14.49 -17.18
N ASP A 174 -1.07 -15.03 -18.39
CA ASP A 174 -2.33 -15.12 -19.14
C ASP A 174 -3.33 -16.07 -18.46
N ARG A 175 -2.85 -17.13 -17.77
CA ARG A 175 -3.69 -18.02 -16.96
C ARG A 175 -4.15 -17.37 -15.66
N GLU A 176 -3.30 -16.62 -14.97
CA GLU A 176 -3.66 -15.88 -13.75
C GLU A 176 -4.59 -14.70 -14.06
N ILE A 177 -4.38 -14.02 -15.19
CA ILE A 177 -5.30 -13.01 -15.73
C ILE A 177 -6.62 -13.68 -16.12
N LYS A 178 -6.60 -14.85 -16.77
CA LYS A 178 -7.83 -15.62 -17.05
C LYS A 178 -8.52 -16.10 -15.79
N ALA A 179 -7.80 -16.58 -14.78
CA ALA A 179 -8.35 -17.06 -13.51
C ALA A 179 -8.93 -15.89 -12.69
N SER A 180 -8.27 -14.74 -12.68
CA SER A 180 -8.78 -13.50 -12.10
C SER A 180 -9.98 -12.94 -12.88
N GLN A 181 -9.98 -13.06 -14.22
CA GLN A 181 -11.14 -12.73 -15.06
C GLN A 181 -12.27 -13.75 -14.93
N GLU A 182 -11.98 -15.01 -14.58
CA GLU A 182 -12.96 -16.06 -14.33
C GLU A 182 -13.52 -15.98 -12.91
N GLU A 183 -12.74 -15.54 -11.91
CA GLU A 183 -13.23 -15.15 -10.58
C GLU A 183 -14.08 -13.88 -10.65
N SER A 184 -13.68 -12.89 -11.46
CA SER A 184 -14.53 -11.72 -11.74
C SER A 184 -15.76 -12.06 -12.60
N LYS A 185 -15.76 -13.17 -13.34
CA LYS A 185 -16.94 -13.73 -14.04
C LYS A 185 -17.77 -14.69 -13.17
N LYS A 186 -17.25 -15.15 -12.02
CA LYS A 186 -17.98 -15.95 -11.02
C LYS A 186 -18.84 -15.08 -10.11
N GLU A 187 -18.61 -13.77 -10.07
CA GLU A 187 -19.70 -12.84 -9.81
C GLU A 187 -20.67 -12.95 -10.99
N LYS A 188 -21.81 -13.60 -10.73
CA LYS A 188 -22.92 -13.61 -11.68
C LYS A 188 -23.12 -12.19 -12.19
N PRO A 189 -23.32 -11.97 -13.51
CA PRO A 189 -23.74 -10.67 -13.99
C PRO A 189 -24.95 -10.27 -13.16
N VAL A 190 -24.82 -9.18 -12.41
CA VAL A 190 -25.93 -8.64 -11.64
C VAL A 190 -27.04 -8.41 -12.65
N SER A 191 -28.09 -9.21 -12.51
CA SER A 191 -29.32 -9.08 -13.25
C SER A 191 -29.76 -7.63 -13.17
N ALA A 192 -29.74 -6.89 -14.30
CA ALA A 192 -30.26 -5.54 -14.46
C ALA A 192 -30.37 -4.76 -13.14
N SER A 193 -29.24 -4.22 -12.65
CA SER A 193 -29.20 -3.52 -11.39
C SER A 193 -30.17 -2.34 -11.41
N VAL A 194 -31.14 -2.36 -10.50
CA VAL A 194 -32.24 -1.37 -10.50
C VAL A 194 -31.71 -0.11 -9.81
N ILE A 195 -31.44 0.92 -10.61
CA ILE A 195 -31.24 2.27 -10.11
C ILE A 195 -32.62 2.93 -9.99
N GLU A 196 -33.13 3.05 -8.77
CA GLU A 196 -34.32 3.85 -8.52
C GLU A 196 -33.95 5.33 -8.39
N GLU A 197 -34.79 6.21 -8.92
CA GLU A 197 -34.52 7.65 -8.97
C GLU A 197 -34.26 8.23 -7.56
N GLY A 198 -33.05 8.76 -7.40
CA GLY A 198 -32.59 9.37 -6.16
C GLY A 198 -32.10 8.41 -5.08
N TYR A 199 -31.86 7.14 -5.38
CA TYR A 199 -30.99 6.30 -4.55
C TYR A 199 -29.52 6.42 -5.02
N PRO A 200 -28.57 6.60 -4.10
CA PRO A 200 -27.14 6.71 -4.43
C PRO A 200 -26.42 5.34 -4.52
N TYR A 201 -27.19 4.25 -4.48
CA TYR A 201 -26.72 2.87 -4.53
C TYR A 201 -27.73 2.01 -5.31
N TYR A 202 -27.30 0.85 -5.80
CA TYR A 202 -28.17 -0.11 -6.47
C TYR A 202 -29.16 -0.72 -5.48
N THR A 203 -30.48 -0.56 -5.67
CA THR A 203 -31.47 -0.93 -4.63
C THR A 203 -31.60 -2.44 -4.43
N ASP A 204 -31.23 -3.23 -5.44
CA ASP A 204 -31.15 -4.69 -5.42
C ASP A 204 -29.88 -5.22 -4.71
N SER A 205 -28.87 -4.38 -4.51
CA SER A 205 -27.65 -4.72 -3.75
C SER A 205 -27.87 -4.78 -2.24
N LEU A 206 -29.05 -4.37 -1.75
CA LEU A 206 -29.35 -4.20 -0.34
C LEU A 206 -29.32 -5.53 0.42
N ARG A 207 -28.35 -5.68 1.32
CA ARG A 207 -28.17 -6.87 2.18
C ARG A 207 -28.29 -6.50 3.66
N VAL A 208 -29.32 -7.01 4.33
CA VAL A 208 -29.55 -6.74 5.76
C VAL A 208 -28.45 -7.40 6.60
N ILE A 209 -27.79 -6.62 7.46
CA ILE A 209 -26.79 -7.12 8.41
C ILE A 209 -27.17 -6.86 9.87
N TYR A 210 -28.13 -5.97 10.12
CA TYR A 210 -28.68 -5.69 11.44
C TYR A 210 -30.12 -5.21 11.32
N GLY A 211 -31.02 -5.66 12.20
CA GLY A 211 -32.43 -5.25 12.21
C GLY A 211 -33.23 -5.69 10.99
N ASN A 212 -34.08 -4.80 10.46
CA ASN A 212 -35.02 -5.08 9.37
C ASN A 212 -34.53 -4.49 8.04
N LYS A 213 -35.10 -4.96 6.93
CA LYS A 213 -34.85 -4.36 5.61
C LYS A 213 -35.29 -2.89 5.60
N ILE A 214 -34.37 -2.00 5.25
CA ILE A 214 -34.63 -0.57 5.07
C ILE A 214 -35.27 -0.36 3.69
N LYS A 215 -36.42 0.33 3.66
CA LYS A 215 -37.15 0.64 2.41
C LYS A 215 -37.28 2.14 2.16
N SER A 216 -36.98 2.96 3.16
CA SER A 216 -37.06 4.41 3.04
C SER A 216 -35.81 4.94 2.36
N LYS A 217 -35.98 5.96 1.53
CA LYS A 217 -34.89 6.69 0.89
C LYS A 217 -34.00 7.36 1.95
N PRO A 218 -32.67 7.30 1.83
CA PRO A 218 -31.79 8.01 2.75
C PRO A 218 -31.87 9.52 2.55
N THR A 219 -31.80 10.27 3.66
CA THR A 219 -31.64 11.73 3.68
C THR A 219 -30.15 12.06 3.61
N PRO A 220 -29.72 13.02 2.75
CA PRO A 220 -28.35 13.54 2.78
C PRO A 220 -27.99 14.04 4.18
N MET A 221 -26.82 13.66 4.70
CA MET A 221 -26.44 13.94 6.08
C MET A 221 -26.30 15.45 6.38
N SER A 222 -25.97 16.24 5.36
CA SER A 222 -25.98 17.71 5.40
C SER A 222 -27.36 18.35 5.57
N GLN A 223 -28.44 17.60 5.31
CA GLN A 223 -29.84 18.08 5.39
C GLN A 223 -30.58 17.55 6.62
N ILE A 224 -29.87 16.90 7.55
CA ILE A 224 -30.47 16.37 8.77
C ILE A 224 -30.63 17.51 9.80
N GLU A 225 -31.88 17.80 10.17
CA GLU A 225 -32.23 18.93 11.03
C GLU A 225 -32.29 18.53 12.51
N PRO A 226 -31.97 19.40 13.48
CA PRO A 226 -31.95 19.09 14.92
C PRO A 226 -33.25 18.53 15.54
N ASP A 227 -34.38 18.58 14.83
CA ASP A 227 -35.66 18.00 15.24
C ASP A 227 -35.93 16.60 14.64
N ASP A 228 -35.09 16.10 13.74
CA ASP A 228 -35.20 14.75 13.16
C ASP A 228 -34.88 13.64 14.17
N ASP A 229 -35.90 13.10 14.82
CA ASP A 229 -35.77 11.99 15.79
C ASP A 229 -35.38 10.66 15.12
N ARG A 230 -35.87 10.42 13.89
CA ARG A 230 -35.62 9.20 13.12
C ARG A 230 -35.01 9.55 11.78
N VAL A 231 -33.84 8.99 11.52
CA VAL A 231 -33.08 9.26 10.31
C VAL A 231 -32.77 7.96 9.57
N VAL A 232 -32.77 8.05 8.24
CA VAL A 232 -32.21 7.03 7.37
C VAL A 232 -31.07 7.69 6.63
N VAL A 233 -29.86 7.22 6.86
CA VAL A 233 -28.66 7.72 6.21
C VAL A 233 -28.04 6.63 5.35
N TRP A 234 -27.11 7.02 4.50
CA TRP A 234 -26.28 6.09 3.75
C TRP A 234 -24.86 6.64 3.69
N GLY A 235 -23.88 5.78 3.41
CA GLY A 235 -22.51 6.25 3.23
C GLY A 235 -21.46 5.17 3.39
N GLU A 236 -20.20 5.58 3.24
CA GLU A 236 -19.02 4.78 3.54
C GLU A 236 -18.84 4.67 5.05
N ILE A 237 -18.60 3.45 5.54
CA ILE A 237 -18.29 3.15 6.94
C ILE A 237 -16.78 3.22 7.18
N PHE A 238 -16.39 3.83 8.29
CA PHE A 238 -15.01 3.92 8.74
C PHE A 238 -14.91 3.96 10.28
N ALA A 239 -13.72 3.70 10.82
CA ALA A 239 -13.47 3.68 12.25
C ALA A 239 -14.39 2.72 13.03
N VAL A 240 -14.57 1.50 12.51
CA VAL A 240 -15.33 0.46 13.22
C VAL A 240 -14.54 -0.04 14.44
N GLU A 241 -15.12 0.14 15.62
CA GLU A 241 -14.59 -0.32 16.90
C GLU A 241 -15.64 -1.14 17.65
N SER A 242 -15.21 -2.17 18.37
CA SER A 242 -16.10 -2.94 19.24
C SER A 242 -15.45 -3.24 20.58
N ARG A 243 -16.26 -3.21 21.64
CA ARG A 243 -15.83 -3.60 22.99
C ARG A 243 -16.96 -4.28 23.75
N LEU A 244 -16.59 -5.22 24.61
CA LEU A 244 -17.51 -5.90 25.53
C LEU A 244 -17.85 -4.98 26.72
N THR A 245 -19.08 -5.03 27.23
CA THR A 245 -19.44 -4.37 28.50
C THR A 245 -18.72 -5.02 29.67
N LYS A 246 -18.60 -4.31 30.81
CA LYS A 246 -18.01 -4.85 32.04
C LYS A 246 -18.66 -6.16 32.52
N ASN A 247 -19.94 -6.33 32.21
CA ASN A 247 -20.73 -7.51 32.58
C ASN A 247 -20.62 -8.67 31.56
N GLY A 248 -20.00 -8.42 30.40
CA GLY A 248 -19.76 -9.42 29.35
C GLY A 248 -20.96 -9.80 28.48
N ASP A 249 -22.14 -9.29 28.80
CA ASP A 249 -23.42 -9.66 28.20
C ASP A 249 -23.76 -8.92 26.89
N LYS A 250 -23.09 -7.80 26.63
CA LYS A 250 -23.33 -6.93 25.47
C LYS A 250 -22.05 -6.43 24.84
N TYR A 251 -22.10 -6.18 23.53
CA TYR A 251 -21.13 -5.35 22.84
C TYR A 251 -21.63 -3.91 22.71
N ILE A 252 -20.66 -3.00 22.78
CA ILE A 252 -20.78 -1.64 22.31
C ILE A 252 -20.00 -1.59 20.99
N ILE A 253 -20.72 -1.40 19.89
CA ILE A 253 -20.13 -1.28 18.55
C ILE A 253 -20.25 0.18 18.14
N ASN A 254 -19.11 0.81 17.89
CA ASN A 254 -19.03 2.17 17.37
C ASN A 254 -18.52 2.10 15.94
N PHE A 255 -19.07 2.94 15.07
CA PHE A 255 -18.52 3.17 13.75
C PHE A 255 -18.95 4.54 13.27
N ASN A 256 -18.24 5.11 12.31
CA ASN A 256 -18.63 6.35 11.67
C ASN A 256 -19.14 6.04 10.27
N ILE A 257 -20.05 6.88 9.79
CA ILE A 257 -20.58 6.80 8.43
C ILE A 257 -20.57 8.17 7.79
N THR A 258 -20.16 8.27 6.52
CA THR A 258 -20.14 9.52 5.76
C THR A 258 -20.72 9.34 4.36
N ASP A 259 -21.57 10.28 3.95
CA ASP A 259 -21.98 10.45 2.55
C ASP A 259 -21.13 11.52 1.83
N TYR A 260 -20.02 11.92 2.45
CA TYR A 260 -19.11 13.01 2.05
C TYR A 260 -19.73 14.42 2.05
N THR A 261 -20.98 14.57 2.49
CA THR A 261 -21.58 15.88 2.80
C THR A 261 -21.53 16.18 4.30
N ASN A 262 -21.58 15.13 5.13
CA ASN A 262 -21.30 15.18 6.57
C ASN A 262 -20.89 13.78 7.06
N SER A 263 -20.63 13.62 8.36
CA SER A 263 -20.38 12.33 9.00
C SER A 263 -21.15 12.24 10.31
N TYR A 264 -21.61 11.03 10.65
CA TYR A 264 -22.21 10.75 11.96
C TYR A 264 -21.55 9.54 12.62
N SER A 265 -21.29 9.66 13.92
CA SER A 265 -20.98 8.54 14.79
C SER A 265 -22.24 7.68 14.99
N CYS A 266 -22.08 6.38 14.86
CA CYS A 266 -23.11 5.38 15.10
C CYS A 266 -22.73 4.50 16.29
N THR A 267 -23.67 4.27 17.21
CA THR A 267 -23.44 3.43 18.39
C THR A 267 -24.54 2.37 18.51
N ILE A 268 -24.14 1.10 18.59
CA ILE A 268 -25.03 -0.04 18.82
C ILE A 268 -24.72 -0.65 20.19
N PHE A 269 -25.78 -0.90 20.96
CA PHE A 269 -25.74 -1.69 22.20
C PHE A 269 -26.55 -2.95 22.00
N GLU A 270 -25.86 -4.08 21.78
CA GLU A 270 -26.52 -5.34 21.46
C GLU A 270 -25.92 -6.50 22.26
N ARG A 271 -26.74 -7.51 22.58
CA ARG A 271 -26.31 -8.70 23.31
C ARG A 271 -25.26 -9.48 22.51
N SER A 272 -24.28 -10.02 23.21
CA SER A 272 -23.14 -10.70 22.60
C SER A 272 -23.53 -11.83 21.65
N GLU A 273 -24.64 -12.53 21.93
CA GLU A 273 -25.19 -13.60 21.10
C GLU A 273 -25.65 -13.16 19.68
N TYR A 274 -25.93 -11.87 19.46
CA TYR A 274 -26.38 -11.34 18.16
C TYR A 274 -25.31 -10.51 17.42
N CYS A 275 -24.14 -10.29 18.04
CA CYS A 275 -23.12 -9.38 17.51
C CYS A 275 -22.11 -10.03 16.55
N GLU A 276 -21.90 -11.35 16.63
CA GLU A 276 -20.88 -12.05 15.85
C GLU A 276 -21.08 -11.86 14.33
N SER A 277 -22.32 -12.03 13.85
CA SER A 277 -22.66 -11.88 12.43
C SER A 277 -22.60 -10.43 11.92
N LEU A 278 -22.72 -9.45 12.82
CA LEU A 278 -22.65 -8.03 12.51
C LEU A 278 -21.18 -7.60 12.40
N LEU A 279 -20.35 -7.96 13.38
CA LEU A 279 -18.93 -7.62 13.42
C LEU A 279 -18.14 -8.25 12.26
N ASP A 280 -18.55 -9.43 11.78
CA ASP A 280 -17.94 -10.05 10.60
C ASP A 280 -18.24 -9.29 9.28
N LYS A 281 -19.36 -8.56 9.22
CA LYS A 281 -19.82 -7.89 7.99
C LYS A 281 -19.58 -6.38 8.00
N LEU A 282 -19.59 -5.76 9.17
CA LEU A 282 -19.37 -4.33 9.36
C LEU A 282 -17.87 -4.05 9.36
N LYS A 283 -17.33 -3.62 8.23
CA LYS A 283 -15.90 -3.33 8.05
C LYS A 283 -15.69 -1.92 7.51
N ASP A 284 -14.53 -1.35 7.78
CA ASP A 284 -14.11 -0.11 7.15
C ASP A 284 -14.16 -0.25 5.61
N LYS A 285 -14.46 0.85 4.91
CA LYS A 285 -14.62 0.95 3.45
C LYS A 285 -15.84 0.28 2.86
N CYS A 286 -16.69 -0.40 3.64
CA CYS A 286 -17.99 -0.86 3.14
C CYS A 286 -19.00 0.28 3.07
N PHE A 287 -19.97 0.19 2.16
CA PHE A 287 -21.08 1.14 2.07
C PHE A 287 -22.33 0.53 2.69
N ALA A 288 -23.06 1.35 3.46
CA ALA A 288 -24.28 0.91 4.11
C ALA A 288 -25.35 1.99 4.07
N THR A 289 -26.61 1.56 4.18
CA THR A 289 -27.71 2.41 4.64
C THR A 289 -28.08 2.04 6.06
N VAL A 290 -28.25 3.06 6.91
CA VAL A 290 -28.47 2.94 8.35
C VAL A 290 -29.77 3.68 8.70
N ALA A 291 -30.73 2.96 9.27
CA ALA A 291 -31.95 3.55 9.81
C ALA A 291 -31.87 3.50 11.33
N GLY A 292 -32.06 4.64 12.00
CA GLY A 292 -31.87 4.75 13.43
C GLY A 292 -32.56 5.95 14.04
N SER A 293 -32.47 6.04 15.37
CA SER A 293 -32.90 7.23 16.10
C SER A 293 -31.70 8.08 16.46
N ARG A 294 -31.81 9.38 16.27
CA ARG A 294 -30.77 10.30 16.70
C ARG A 294 -30.79 10.44 18.22
N GLY A 295 -29.62 10.60 18.82
CA GLY A 295 -29.47 10.80 20.26
C GLY A 295 -28.22 11.61 20.56
N PHE A 296 -28.10 12.10 21.79
CA PHE A 296 -26.91 12.78 22.25
C PHE A 296 -26.11 11.86 23.17
N ASP A 297 -24.90 11.49 22.76
CA ASP A 297 -24.00 10.71 23.61
C ASP A 297 -23.28 11.67 24.56
N LYS A 298 -23.67 11.67 25.83
CA LYS A 298 -23.09 12.54 26.86
C LYS A 298 -21.63 12.24 27.15
N TYR A 299 -21.17 11.02 26.90
CA TYR A 299 -19.78 10.63 27.16
C TYR A 299 -18.87 11.15 26.04
N LYS A 300 -19.31 11.06 24.78
CA LYS A 300 -18.59 11.62 23.63
C LYS A 300 -18.81 13.12 23.45
N GLY A 301 -19.89 13.67 24.00
CA GLY A 301 -20.26 15.07 23.83
C GLY A 301 -20.77 15.41 22.43
N GLU A 302 -21.29 14.42 21.69
CA GLU A 302 -21.69 14.57 20.29
C GLU A 302 -23.06 13.95 20.00
N VAL A 303 -23.64 14.34 18.87
CA VAL A 303 -24.87 13.76 18.34
C VAL A 303 -24.51 12.45 17.64
N VAL A 304 -25.16 11.35 18.04
CA VAL A 304 -24.96 10.01 17.49
C VAL A 304 -26.24 9.49 16.87
N ILE A 305 -26.09 8.63 15.87
CA ILE A 305 -27.19 7.79 15.37
C ILE A 305 -27.16 6.49 16.17
N ASN A 306 -28.29 6.07 16.72
CA ASN A 306 -28.46 4.75 17.33
C ASN A 306 -29.12 3.84 16.30
N PRO A 307 -28.36 2.98 15.58
CA PRO A 307 -28.92 2.17 14.52
C PRO A 307 -29.98 1.22 15.04
N ARG A 308 -31.09 1.12 14.31
CA ARG A 308 -32.13 0.10 14.46
C ARG A 308 -32.08 -0.91 13.32
N SER A 309 -31.53 -0.52 12.18
CA SER A 309 -31.32 -1.40 11.05
C SER A 309 -30.11 -0.93 10.25
N ILE A 310 -29.35 -1.87 9.70
CA ILE A 310 -28.20 -1.63 8.83
C ILE A 310 -28.27 -2.59 7.66
N CYS A 311 -28.16 -2.06 6.46
CA CYS A 311 -28.07 -2.84 5.24
C CYS A 311 -26.81 -2.43 4.47
N LEU A 312 -25.96 -3.41 4.11
CA LEU A 312 -24.88 -3.17 3.16
C LEU A 312 -25.47 -2.89 1.78
N VAL A 313 -24.84 -1.98 1.05
CA VAL A 313 -25.24 -1.58 -0.30
C VAL A 313 -24.00 -1.41 -1.17
N THR A 314 -24.18 -1.54 -2.48
CA THR A 314 -23.15 -1.23 -3.48
C THR A 314 -23.42 0.17 -4.02
N PRO A 315 -22.51 1.15 -3.84
CA PRO A 315 -22.71 2.51 -4.32
C PRO A 315 -22.81 2.51 -5.86
N VAL A 316 -23.60 3.44 -6.41
CA VAL A 316 -23.54 3.72 -7.84
C VAL A 316 -22.23 4.47 -8.09
N GLU A 317 -21.32 3.81 -8.78
CA GLU A 317 -20.02 4.40 -9.10
C GLU A 317 -20.13 5.20 -10.40
N LYS A 318 -19.29 6.24 -10.50
CA LYS A 318 -19.20 7.03 -11.72
C LYS A 318 -18.59 6.19 -12.84
N GLU A 319 -19.29 6.10 -13.96
CA GLU A 319 -18.83 5.39 -15.15
C GLU A 319 -18.58 6.35 -16.31
N ASP A 320 -17.58 6.03 -17.12
CA ASP A 320 -17.38 6.66 -18.42
C ASP A 320 -18.08 5.77 -19.45
N ASN A 321 -19.18 6.27 -20.01
CA ASN A 321 -20.01 5.54 -20.98
C ASN A 321 -19.83 6.01 -22.43
N GLU A 322 -18.90 6.94 -22.69
CA GLU A 322 -18.62 7.40 -24.07
C GLU A 322 -17.96 6.26 -24.89
N PRO A 323 -18.41 5.94 -26.11
CA PRO A 323 -17.83 4.83 -26.87
C PRO A 323 -16.33 4.98 -27.15
N GLU A 324 -15.88 6.20 -27.45
CA GLU A 324 -14.47 6.52 -27.66
C GLU A 324 -13.93 7.24 -26.43
N LYS A 325 -12.84 6.74 -25.85
CA LYS A 325 -12.31 7.23 -24.56
C LYS A 325 -11.26 8.31 -24.76
N ARG A 326 -11.27 9.32 -23.88
CA ARG A 326 -10.16 10.27 -23.79
C ARG A 326 -8.92 9.67 -23.12
N VAL A 327 -7.83 10.45 -23.14
CA VAL A 327 -6.64 10.23 -22.32
C VAL A 327 -6.38 11.50 -21.53
N GLU A 328 -6.21 11.38 -20.22
CA GLU A 328 -5.78 12.50 -19.38
C GLU A 328 -4.27 12.70 -19.49
N LEU A 329 -3.85 13.93 -19.81
CA LEU A 329 -2.45 14.31 -20.03
C LEU A 329 -1.91 15.27 -18.97
N HIS A 330 -2.76 15.79 -18.08
CA HIS A 330 -2.38 16.72 -17.01
C HIS A 330 -3.10 16.30 -15.71
N LEU A 331 -2.34 15.65 -14.83
CA LEU A 331 -2.88 15.03 -13.62
C LEU A 331 -1.83 15.00 -12.50
N HIS A 332 -2.26 15.49 -11.35
CA HIS A 332 -1.52 15.58 -10.10
C HIS A 332 -1.96 14.48 -9.13
N THR A 333 -0.98 13.94 -8.42
CA THR A 333 -1.14 12.94 -7.38
C THR A 333 -0.84 13.57 -6.03
N ASN A 334 -1.04 12.83 -4.93
CA ASN A 334 -0.63 13.27 -3.60
C ASN A 334 0.88 13.57 -3.44
N MET A 335 1.71 13.32 -4.46
CA MET A 335 3.11 13.73 -4.52
C MET A 335 3.29 15.19 -4.94
N SER A 336 2.26 15.82 -5.52
CA SER A 336 2.17 17.28 -5.66
C SER A 336 1.89 17.90 -4.28
N GLN A 337 2.99 18.18 -3.57
CA GLN A 337 2.99 18.49 -2.16
C GLN A 337 2.03 19.62 -1.77
N LEU A 338 1.12 19.33 -0.83
CA LEU A 338 0.11 20.25 -0.29
C LEU A 338 -0.78 20.87 -1.38
N ASP A 339 -1.12 20.11 -2.43
CA ASP A 339 -2.02 20.58 -3.49
C ASP A 339 -3.02 19.50 -3.91
N ALA A 340 -2.53 18.35 -4.38
CA ALA A 340 -3.37 17.22 -4.76
C ALA A 340 -3.41 16.14 -3.68
N MET A 341 -4.48 15.33 -3.67
CA MET A 341 -4.82 14.45 -2.55
C MET A 341 -4.90 12.97 -2.90
N THR A 342 -5.14 12.64 -4.16
CA THR A 342 -5.40 11.25 -4.56
C THR A 342 -4.09 10.51 -4.83
N PRO A 343 -3.88 9.32 -4.24
CA PRO A 343 -2.71 8.49 -4.54
C PRO A 343 -2.65 8.11 -6.03
N PRO A 344 -1.44 7.96 -6.62
CA PRO A 344 -1.27 7.53 -8.01
C PRO A 344 -2.03 6.25 -8.33
N ALA A 345 -2.06 5.27 -7.42
CA ALA A 345 -2.72 3.99 -7.67
C ALA A 345 -4.23 4.13 -7.93
N GLU A 346 -4.92 5.00 -7.21
CA GLU A 346 -6.37 5.17 -7.32
C GLU A 346 -6.76 5.87 -8.63
N LEU A 347 -5.97 6.85 -9.06
CA LEU A 347 -6.15 7.53 -10.36
C LEU A 347 -5.94 6.55 -11.52
N VAL A 348 -4.92 5.71 -11.45
CA VAL A 348 -4.63 4.68 -12.45
C VAL A 348 -5.75 3.62 -12.51
N LYS A 349 -6.22 3.14 -11.36
CA LYS A 349 -7.36 2.20 -11.28
C LYS A 349 -8.63 2.81 -11.88
N ARG A 350 -8.89 4.10 -11.62
CA ARG A 350 -10.03 4.81 -12.21
C ARG A 350 -9.94 4.87 -13.74
N ALA A 351 -8.78 5.23 -14.27
CA ALA A 351 -8.55 5.26 -15.72
C ALA A 351 -8.73 3.88 -16.38
N ILE A 352 -8.22 2.80 -15.75
CA ILE A 352 -8.45 1.41 -16.19
C ILE A 352 -9.94 1.10 -16.22
N LYS A 353 -10.66 1.41 -15.14
CA LYS A 353 -12.10 1.13 -15.03
C LYS A 353 -12.92 1.88 -16.08
N TRP A 354 -12.54 3.10 -16.41
CA TRP A 354 -13.16 3.90 -17.46
C TRP A 354 -12.73 3.52 -18.88
N GLY A 355 -11.86 2.51 -19.04
CA GLY A 355 -11.40 2.03 -20.34
C GLY A 355 -10.46 2.99 -21.06
N HIS A 356 -9.86 3.95 -20.35
CA HIS A 356 -8.87 4.85 -20.95
C HIS A 356 -7.64 4.03 -21.34
N LYS A 357 -7.11 4.24 -22.55
CA LYS A 357 -5.95 3.48 -23.04
C LYS A 357 -4.63 3.86 -22.35
N ALA A 358 -4.57 5.09 -21.83
CA ALA A 358 -3.41 5.66 -21.16
C ALA A 358 -3.83 6.73 -20.14
N VAL A 359 -2.93 7.04 -19.21
CA VAL A 359 -3.08 8.15 -18.25
C VAL A 359 -1.71 8.74 -17.94
N ALA A 360 -1.60 10.07 -17.91
CA ALA A 360 -0.37 10.76 -17.53
C ALA A 360 -0.27 11.00 -16.03
N ILE A 361 0.97 11.04 -15.53
CA ILE A 361 1.30 11.48 -14.16
C ILE A 361 2.24 12.67 -14.29
N THR A 362 1.80 13.86 -13.89
CA THR A 362 2.49 15.14 -14.14
C THR A 362 2.57 16.00 -12.88
N ASP A 363 3.06 15.42 -11.78
CA ASP A 363 3.19 16.11 -10.50
C ASP A 363 4.03 17.40 -10.58
N HIS A 364 3.80 18.34 -9.65
CA HIS A 364 4.51 19.60 -9.57
C HIS A 364 6.00 19.43 -9.25
N GLY A 365 6.86 19.58 -10.25
CA GLY A 365 8.32 19.62 -10.10
C GLY A 365 8.96 18.32 -9.57
N CYS A 366 8.21 17.22 -9.48
CA CYS A 366 8.68 15.93 -8.99
C CYS A 366 8.11 14.76 -9.80
N VAL A 367 8.68 13.58 -9.61
CA VAL A 367 8.30 12.33 -10.31
C VAL A 367 8.11 11.17 -9.33
N GLN A 368 7.81 11.50 -8.07
CA GLN A 368 7.76 10.53 -6.96
C GLN A 368 6.58 9.57 -7.06
N GLY A 369 5.52 9.93 -7.79
CA GLY A 369 4.36 9.07 -8.02
C GLY A 369 4.61 7.94 -9.04
N PHE A 370 5.73 7.97 -9.77
CA PHE A 370 6.00 7.01 -10.85
C PHE A 370 6.02 5.55 -10.41
N PRO A 371 6.63 5.17 -9.26
CA PRO A 371 6.68 3.77 -8.86
C PRO A 371 5.31 3.20 -8.53
N GLU A 372 4.52 3.94 -7.75
CA GLU A 372 3.17 3.51 -7.38
C GLU A 372 2.26 3.45 -8.61
N ALA A 373 2.32 4.43 -9.51
CA ALA A 373 1.58 4.41 -10.76
C ALA A 373 1.95 3.19 -11.63
N ARG A 374 3.24 2.85 -11.74
CA ARG A 374 3.69 1.67 -12.49
C ARG A 374 3.17 0.37 -11.88
N LEU A 375 3.22 0.24 -10.56
CA LEU A 375 2.75 -0.94 -9.85
C LEU A 375 1.23 -1.12 -10.02
N ALA A 376 0.46 -0.04 -9.90
CA ALA A 376 -0.99 -0.07 -10.08
C ALA A 376 -1.42 -0.36 -11.52
N ALA A 377 -0.64 0.11 -12.50
CA ALA A 377 -0.95 -0.10 -13.92
C ALA A 377 -0.82 -1.57 -14.34
N GLY A 378 0.15 -2.30 -13.79
CA GLY A 378 0.53 -3.62 -14.32
C GLY A 378 0.79 -3.53 -15.82
N ASP A 379 0.10 -4.35 -16.60
CA ASP A 379 0.08 -4.29 -18.08
C ASP A 379 -1.31 -3.86 -18.62
N LYS A 380 -2.20 -3.37 -17.74
CA LYS A 380 -3.61 -3.07 -18.06
C LYS A 380 -3.82 -1.69 -18.69
N ILE A 381 -2.91 -0.74 -18.43
CA ILE A 381 -2.96 0.62 -18.97
C ILE A 381 -1.54 1.15 -19.17
N LYS A 382 -1.39 2.02 -20.16
CA LYS A 382 -0.13 2.73 -20.39
C LYS A 382 -0.02 3.96 -19.49
N ILE A 383 1.06 4.05 -18.73
CA ILE A 383 1.40 5.27 -18.00
C ILE A 383 2.23 6.19 -18.89
N ILE A 384 1.81 7.45 -19.00
CA ILE A 384 2.60 8.52 -19.61
C ILE A 384 3.33 9.25 -18.49
N TYR A 385 4.58 8.89 -18.27
CA TYR A 385 5.42 9.54 -17.27
C TYR A 385 5.70 10.98 -17.65
N GLY A 386 5.46 11.93 -16.74
CA GLY A 386 5.72 13.34 -16.98
C GLY A 386 5.94 14.15 -15.72
N VAL A 387 5.99 15.46 -15.88
CA VAL A 387 6.08 16.43 -14.78
C VAL A 387 5.41 17.72 -15.23
N GLU A 388 4.77 18.43 -14.30
CA GLU A 388 4.53 19.85 -14.47
C GLU A 388 5.72 20.63 -13.89
N GLY A 389 6.62 21.05 -14.77
CA GLY A 389 7.85 21.74 -14.42
C GLY A 389 7.64 23.24 -14.20
N TYR A 390 8.44 23.81 -13.29
CA TYR A 390 8.51 25.26 -13.08
C TYR A 390 9.48 25.91 -14.07
N PHE A 391 8.99 26.23 -15.26
CA PHE A 391 9.77 26.75 -16.38
C PHE A 391 10.18 28.22 -16.21
N VAL A 392 11.38 28.56 -16.68
CA VAL A 392 11.91 29.93 -16.69
C VAL A 392 12.59 30.22 -18.02
N ASP A 393 12.20 31.28 -18.73
CA ASP A 393 12.86 31.70 -19.97
C ASP A 393 14.15 32.49 -19.68
N ASP A 394 15.27 31.77 -19.70
CA ASP A 394 16.63 32.31 -19.55
C ASP A 394 17.31 32.68 -20.87
N ILE A 395 16.63 32.49 -22.00
CA ILE A 395 17.14 32.79 -23.33
C ILE A 395 16.72 34.21 -23.74
N THR A 396 15.47 34.56 -23.46
CA THR A 396 14.96 35.91 -23.67
C THR A 396 15.52 36.79 -22.54
N GLU A 397 16.38 37.76 -22.88
CA GLU A 397 17.14 38.60 -21.93
C GLU A 397 18.11 37.80 -21.03
N PRO A 398 19.23 37.29 -21.58
CA PRO A 398 20.17 36.44 -20.85
C PRO A 398 20.92 37.17 -19.72
N ASP A 399 21.02 38.50 -19.79
CA ASP A 399 21.69 39.32 -18.77
C ASP A 399 20.85 39.51 -17.50
N VAL A 400 19.55 39.20 -17.55
CA VAL A 400 18.66 39.29 -16.38
C VAL A 400 18.86 38.07 -15.48
N PRO A 401 19.14 38.25 -14.16
CA PRO A 401 19.34 37.13 -13.25
C PRO A 401 18.13 36.18 -13.22
N LEU A 402 18.39 34.87 -13.27
CA LEU A 402 17.39 33.80 -13.18
C LEU A 402 16.41 33.97 -12.00
N LYS A 403 16.85 34.51 -10.86
CA LYS A 403 16.00 34.73 -9.68
C LYS A 403 14.94 35.83 -9.88
N SER A 404 15.17 36.75 -10.80
CA SER A 404 14.27 37.87 -11.10
C SER A 404 13.30 37.55 -12.25
N LYS A 405 13.54 36.46 -12.97
CA LYS A 405 12.70 36.05 -14.10
C LYS A 405 11.39 35.42 -13.63
N PRO A 406 10.29 35.62 -14.38
CA PRO A 406 9.02 34.96 -14.10
C PRO A 406 9.17 33.45 -14.21
N THR A 407 8.33 32.74 -13.45
CA THR A 407 8.25 31.28 -13.47
C THR A 407 6.87 30.87 -13.98
N TYR A 408 6.85 29.92 -14.89
CA TYR A 408 5.67 29.42 -15.59
C TYR A 408 5.51 27.93 -15.33
N HIS A 409 4.29 27.44 -15.49
CA HIS A 409 4.06 25.99 -15.55
C HIS A 409 4.32 25.47 -16.97
N GLN A 410 4.74 24.21 -17.05
CA GLN A 410 5.13 23.55 -18.30
C GLN A 410 4.94 22.05 -18.16
N ILE A 411 4.08 21.46 -18.98
CA ILE A 411 3.93 20.01 -19.01
C ILE A 411 5.05 19.42 -19.86
N ILE A 412 5.72 18.41 -19.33
CA ILE A 412 6.76 17.64 -20.01
C ILE A 412 6.38 16.17 -19.89
N LEU A 413 6.08 15.53 -21.01
CA LEU A 413 5.76 14.11 -21.11
C LEU A 413 6.95 13.35 -21.69
N VAL A 414 7.22 12.17 -21.14
CA VAL A 414 8.27 11.27 -21.62
C VAL A 414 7.74 10.46 -22.80
N LYS A 415 8.44 10.56 -23.94
CA LYS A 415 8.16 9.78 -25.14
C LYS A 415 8.79 8.39 -25.09
N ASN A 416 10.04 8.29 -24.63
CA ASN A 416 10.84 7.06 -24.67
C ASN A 416 11.91 7.01 -23.55
N SER A 417 12.71 5.95 -23.52
CA SER A 417 13.74 5.75 -22.48
C SER A 417 14.79 6.87 -22.42
N THR A 418 15.18 7.45 -23.58
CA THR A 418 16.05 8.64 -23.63
C THR A 418 15.39 9.83 -22.93
N GLY A 419 14.11 10.06 -23.24
CA GLY A 419 13.28 11.06 -22.58
C GLY A 419 13.20 10.87 -21.07
N LEU A 420 13.03 9.64 -20.59
CA LEU A 420 12.95 9.34 -19.17
C LEU A 420 14.23 9.75 -18.44
N LYS A 421 15.39 9.40 -19.00
CA LYS A 421 16.69 9.79 -18.46
C LYS A 421 16.88 11.30 -18.49
N ASN A 422 16.43 11.96 -19.55
CA ASN A 422 16.49 13.42 -19.68
C ASN A 422 15.58 14.12 -18.67
N LEU A 423 14.37 13.61 -18.45
CA LEU A 423 13.46 14.09 -17.42
C LEU A 423 14.09 13.99 -16.03
N TYR A 424 14.70 12.84 -15.69
CA TYR A 424 15.41 12.68 -14.42
C TYR A 424 16.56 13.68 -14.25
N LYS A 425 17.32 13.98 -15.31
CA LYS A 425 18.34 15.04 -15.26
C LYS A 425 17.71 16.40 -15.02
N LEU A 426 16.64 16.76 -15.73
CA LEU A 426 15.97 18.05 -15.58
C LEU A 426 15.43 18.25 -14.16
N VAL A 427 14.74 17.25 -13.61
CA VAL A 427 14.25 17.26 -12.22
C VAL A 427 15.41 17.32 -11.21
N SER A 428 16.52 16.60 -11.47
CA SER A 428 17.69 16.66 -10.58
C SER A 428 18.32 18.05 -10.58
N MET A 429 18.54 18.63 -11.76
CA MET A 429 19.13 19.96 -11.91
C MET A 429 18.22 21.06 -11.34
N SER A 430 16.90 20.93 -11.51
CA SER A 430 15.95 21.91 -10.97
C SER A 430 15.95 21.95 -9.45
N ASN A 431 16.16 20.81 -8.79
CA ASN A 431 16.27 20.70 -7.34
C ASN A 431 17.66 21.07 -6.79
N VAL A 432 18.74 20.82 -7.53
CA VAL A 432 20.12 21.04 -7.04
C VAL A 432 20.70 22.38 -7.50
N ASN A 433 20.65 22.68 -8.79
CA ASN A 433 21.36 23.81 -9.40
C ASN A 433 20.49 25.06 -9.51
N TYR A 434 19.18 24.89 -9.78
CA TYR A 434 18.29 25.99 -10.16
C TYR A 434 17.14 26.24 -9.16
N PHE A 435 17.19 25.60 -7.99
CA PHE A 435 16.18 25.75 -6.96
C PHE A 435 16.11 27.20 -6.46
N TYR A 436 14.91 27.77 -6.48
CA TYR A 436 14.62 29.07 -5.86
C TYR A 436 13.16 29.11 -5.44
N LYS A 437 12.89 28.79 -4.18
CA LYS A 437 11.57 28.54 -3.58
C LYS A 437 10.83 27.34 -4.18
N LYS A 438 11.00 27.09 -5.48
CA LYS A 438 10.50 25.96 -6.27
C LYS A 438 11.65 25.39 -7.13
N PRO A 439 11.58 24.12 -7.54
CA PRO A 439 12.58 23.49 -8.41
C PRO A 439 12.39 23.93 -9.86
N ARG A 440 13.13 24.95 -10.31
CA ARG A 440 12.91 25.60 -11.61
C ARG A 440 13.74 24.99 -12.74
N MET A 441 13.20 24.99 -13.95
CA MET A 441 13.82 24.45 -15.17
C MET A 441 14.07 25.59 -16.17
N PRO A 442 15.33 26.02 -16.35
CA PRO A 442 15.68 26.98 -17.40
C PRO A 442 15.37 26.44 -18.81
N LYS A 443 14.87 27.29 -19.70
CA LYS A 443 14.53 26.97 -21.09
C LYS A 443 15.73 26.41 -21.86
N SER A 444 16.92 26.96 -21.63
CA SER A 444 18.16 26.47 -22.22
C SER A 444 18.45 25.00 -21.88
N GLU A 445 18.24 24.59 -20.63
CA GLU A 445 18.44 23.21 -20.18
C GLU A 445 17.34 22.27 -20.69
N VAL A 446 16.09 22.75 -20.76
CA VAL A 446 14.98 21.99 -21.38
C VAL A 446 15.28 21.71 -22.86
N ILE A 447 15.78 22.71 -23.60
CA ILE A 447 16.18 22.52 -25.02
C ILE A 447 17.29 21.47 -25.15
N LYS A 448 18.33 21.58 -24.32
CA LYS A 448 19.47 20.66 -24.32
C LYS A 448 19.07 19.21 -24.04
N HIS A 449 18.02 19.01 -23.24
CA HIS A 449 17.51 17.69 -22.84
C HIS A 449 16.18 17.34 -23.50
N ARG A 450 15.78 18.04 -24.58
CA ARG A 450 14.46 17.88 -25.22
C ARG A 450 14.28 16.52 -25.90
N GLU A 451 15.36 15.87 -26.30
CA GLU A 451 15.27 14.58 -26.99
C GLU A 451 14.47 13.55 -26.16
N GLY A 452 13.47 12.95 -26.79
CA GLY A 452 12.59 11.98 -26.14
C GLY A 452 11.52 12.60 -25.24
N LEU A 453 11.34 13.92 -25.24
CA LEU A 453 10.28 14.62 -24.50
C LEU A 453 9.22 15.20 -25.45
N ILE A 454 8.00 15.38 -24.92
CA ILE A 454 6.88 16.09 -25.55
C ILE A 454 6.46 17.21 -24.61
N ILE A 455 6.40 18.45 -25.12
CA ILE A 455 6.31 19.68 -24.33
C ILE A 455 4.93 20.34 -24.55
N GLY A 456 4.09 20.45 -23.52
CA GLY A 456 2.72 20.98 -23.56
C GLY A 456 2.55 22.36 -22.93
N SER A 457 1.68 23.23 -23.43
CA SER A 457 1.62 24.63 -22.94
C SER A 457 1.10 24.84 -21.52
N ALA A 458 0.64 23.78 -20.85
CA ALA A 458 0.14 23.76 -19.46
C ALA A 458 -1.11 24.62 -19.22
N CYS A 459 -1.35 24.96 -17.96
CA CYS A 459 -2.54 25.67 -17.46
C CYS A 459 -2.45 27.20 -17.59
N GLU A 460 -3.31 27.92 -16.87
CA GLU A 460 -3.32 29.38 -16.81
C GLU A 460 -2.04 29.98 -16.21
N ALA A 461 -1.28 29.19 -15.47
CA ALA A 461 0.05 29.54 -15.00
C ALA A 461 1.15 29.35 -16.07
N GLY A 462 0.83 28.77 -17.22
CA GLY A 462 1.73 28.58 -18.37
C GLY A 462 2.11 29.87 -19.09
N GLU A 463 3.23 29.85 -19.82
CA GLU A 463 3.78 31.02 -20.53
C GLU A 463 2.83 31.52 -21.63
N LEU A 464 2.25 30.60 -22.42
CA LEU A 464 1.33 30.95 -23.51
C LEU A 464 0.03 31.58 -23.01
N TYR A 465 -0.62 30.96 -22.02
CA TYR A 465 -1.88 31.47 -21.48
C TYR A 465 -1.69 32.86 -20.85
N ARG A 466 -0.60 33.04 -20.08
CA ARG A 466 -0.24 34.34 -19.51
C ARG A 466 0.08 35.38 -20.58
N ALA A 467 0.77 35.03 -21.66
CA ALA A 467 1.02 35.97 -22.75
C ALA A 467 -0.27 36.49 -23.40
N ILE A 468 -1.32 35.66 -23.49
CA ILE A 468 -2.64 36.07 -23.96
C ILE A 468 -3.34 37.00 -22.94
N LEU A 469 -3.25 36.67 -21.64
CA LEU A 469 -3.77 37.52 -20.56
C LEU A 469 -3.04 38.87 -20.48
N ASP A 470 -1.74 38.89 -20.72
CA ASP A 470 -0.91 40.09 -20.68
C ASP A 470 -0.96 40.88 -22.02
N GLU A 471 -1.79 40.47 -22.98
CA GLU A 471 -2.00 41.13 -24.28
C GLU A 471 -0.70 41.38 -25.04
N LYS A 472 0.22 40.41 -24.97
CA LYS A 472 1.43 40.40 -25.77
C LYS A 472 1.09 40.46 -27.25
N SER A 473 2.04 40.97 -28.04
CA SER A 473 1.87 41.06 -29.48
C SER A 473 1.61 39.69 -30.11
N GLU A 474 0.88 39.64 -31.22
CA GLU A 474 0.62 38.37 -31.92
C GLU A 474 1.93 37.66 -32.31
N GLU A 475 2.96 38.42 -32.68
CA GLU A 475 4.30 37.90 -32.97
C GLU A 475 4.92 37.17 -31.77
N GLU A 476 4.89 37.81 -30.58
CA GLU A 476 5.40 37.21 -29.34
C GLU A 476 4.62 35.96 -28.95
N ILE A 477 3.28 36.01 -29.04
CA ILE A 477 2.41 34.86 -28.74
C ILE A 477 2.72 33.68 -29.67
N MET A 478 2.85 33.94 -30.97
CA MET A 478 3.20 32.91 -31.95
C MET A 478 4.59 32.33 -31.69
N LYS A 479 5.57 33.17 -31.32
CA LYS A 479 6.92 32.73 -30.93
C LYS A 479 6.88 31.82 -29.69
N ILE A 480 6.13 32.20 -28.65
CA ILE A 480 5.96 31.39 -27.44
C ILE A 480 5.29 30.05 -27.80
N ALA A 481 4.15 30.08 -28.51
CA ALA A 481 3.42 28.89 -28.91
C ALA A 481 4.25 27.93 -29.79
N SER A 482 5.18 28.45 -30.60
CA SER A 482 6.04 27.64 -31.47
C SER A 482 6.93 26.63 -30.71
N PHE A 483 7.28 26.95 -29.46
CA PHE A 483 8.17 26.13 -28.60
C PHE A 483 7.52 24.80 -28.15
N TYR A 484 6.20 24.73 -28.11
CA TYR A 484 5.45 23.59 -27.59
C TYR A 484 5.15 22.56 -28.68
N ASP A 485 5.08 21.28 -28.35
CA ASP A 485 4.68 20.22 -29.27
C ASP A 485 3.16 20.10 -29.40
N TYR A 486 2.43 20.51 -28.36
CA TYR A 486 0.98 20.63 -28.33
C TYR A 486 0.55 21.77 -27.41
N LEU A 487 -0.65 22.32 -27.63
CA LEU A 487 -1.20 23.39 -26.80
C LEU A 487 -2.35 22.85 -25.94
N GLU A 488 -2.39 23.26 -24.68
CA GLU A 488 -3.41 22.86 -23.72
C GLU A 488 -4.48 23.94 -23.55
N ILE A 489 -5.71 23.47 -23.36
CA ILE A 489 -6.80 24.26 -22.80
C ILE A 489 -7.51 23.45 -21.70
N GLN A 490 -8.03 24.14 -20.70
CA GLN A 490 -8.74 23.53 -19.58
C GLN A 490 -10.23 23.91 -19.57
N PRO A 491 -11.09 23.11 -18.91
CA PRO A 491 -12.48 23.46 -18.69
C PRO A 491 -12.65 24.86 -18.12
N VAL A 492 -13.74 25.55 -18.47
CA VAL A 492 -14.03 26.91 -17.99
C VAL A 492 -14.01 26.97 -16.46
N GLY A 493 -14.52 25.92 -15.81
CA GLY A 493 -14.54 25.80 -14.36
C GLY A 493 -13.16 25.95 -13.70
N ASN A 494 -12.09 25.47 -14.34
CA ASN A 494 -10.72 25.56 -13.82
C ASN A 494 -10.27 27.02 -13.67
N ASN A 495 -10.71 27.89 -14.59
CA ASN A 495 -10.29 29.29 -14.67
C ASN A 495 -11.36 30.28 -14.16
N LYS A 496 -12.47 29.77 -13.61
CA LYS A 496 -13.60 30.61 -13.17
C LYS A 496 -13.23 31.61 -12.06
N PHE A 497 -12.22 31.27 -11.24
CA PHE A 497 -11.71 32.17 -10.19
C PHE A 497 -11.25 33.53 -10.74
N MET A 498 -10.86 33.62 -12.02
CA MET A 498 -10.42 34.86 -12.66
C MET A 498 -11.51 35.93 -12.71
N LEU A 499 -12.79 35.55 -12.63
CA LEU A 499 -13.92 36.48 -12.59
C LEU A 499 -13.97 37.29 -11.29
N ASP A 500 -13.45 36.72 -10.20
CA ASP A 500 -13.48 37.33 -8.88
C ASP A 500 -12.07 37.81 -8.45
N ALA A 501 -11.02 37.28 -9.07
CA ALA A 501 -9.63 37.57 -8.76
C ALA A 501 -9.09 38.82 -9.48
N HIS A 502 -9.80 39.95 -9.37
CA HIS A 502 -9.34 41.24 -9.89
C HIS A 502 -8.33 41.92 -8.96
N SER A 503 -7.60 42.91 -9.48
CA SER A 503 -6.69 43.75 -8.70
C SER A 503 -7.47 44.57 -7.66
N ASP A 504 -6.93 44.62 -6.45
CA ASP A 504 -7.41 45.51 -5.39
C ASP A 504 -6.34 46.57 -5.13
N PRO A 505 -6.60 47.85 -5.49
CA PRO A 505 -5.67 48.95 -5.24
C PRO A 505 -5.28 49.13 -3.78
N ASN A 506 -6.10 48.63 -2.83
CA ASN A 506 -5.86 48.73 -1.39
C ASN A 506 -5.17 47.49 -0.80
N SER A 507 -4.92 46.46 -1.60
CA SER A 507 -4.19 45.26 -1.18
C SER A 507 -2.70 45.56 -0.99
N LYS A 508 -2.02 44.73 -0.18
CA LYS A 508 -0.55 44.78 -0.03
C LYS A 508 0.20 44.54 -1.36
N HIS A 509 -0.44 43.87 -2.32
CA HIS A 509 0.12 43.54 -3.63
C HIS A 509 -0.91 43.81 -4.75
N PRO A 510 -1.20 45.07 -5.09
CA PRO A 510 -2.25 45.44 -6.04
C PRO A 510 -2.00 44.85 -7.44
N GLU A 511 -0.74 44.69 -7.82
CA GLU A 511 -0.33 44.14 -9.13
C GLU A 511 -0.48 42.61 -9.23
N LYS A 512 -0.71 41.88 -8.13
CA LYS A 512 -0.71 40.40 -8.12
C LYS A 512 -1.72 39.80 -9.11
N ASN A 513 -2.88 40.42 -9.18
CA ASN A 513 -4.06 39.91 -9.89
C ASN A 513 -4.42 40.71 -11.15
N LYS A 514 -3.66 41.78 -11.46
CA LYS A 514 -3.96 42.73 -12.55
C LYS A 514 -4.20 42.09 -13.92
N ARG A 515 -3.54 40.96 -14.21
CA ARG A 515 -3.72 40.21 -15.45
C ARG A 515 -5.14 39.68 -15.67
N TYR A 516 -5.92 39.55 -14.58
CA TYR A 516 -7.30 39.07 -14.61
C TYR A 516 -8.33 40.20 -14.67
N ASP A 517 -7.91 41.48 -14.56
CA ASP A 517 -8.81 42.65 -14.53
C ASP A 517 -9.76 42.76 -15.72
N LYS A 518 -9.43 42.10 -16.82
CA LYS A 518 -10.21 42.10 -18.06
C LYS A 518 -11.17 40.92 -18.22
N ILE A 519 -11.17 39.98 -17.28
CA ILE A 519 -11.98 38.75 -17.34
C ILE A 519 -13.28 38.99 -16.57
N HIS A 520 -14.35 39.36 -17.27
CA HIS A 520 -15.62 39.74 -16.63
C HIS A 520 -16.71 38.69 -16.80
N THR A 521 -16.55 37.79 -17.77
CA THR A 521 -17.56 36.82 -18.15
C THR A 521 -16.95 35.45 -18.44
N ILE A 522 -17.80 34.42 -18.37
CA ILE A 522 -17.44 33.07 -18.85
C ILE A 522 -16.99 33.11 -20.31
N GLU A 523 -17.61 33.97 -21.13
CA GLU A 523 -17.28 34.14 -22.54
C GLU A 523 -15.84 34.64 -22.74
N ASP A 524 -15.30 35.47 -21.84
CA ASP A 524 -13.90 35.93 -21.90
C ASP A 524 -12.91 34.75 -21.73
N ILE A 525 -13.20 33.83 -20.81
CA ILE A 525 -12.42 32.60 -20.60
C ILE A 525 -12.52 31.70 -21.85
N GLN A 526 -13.73 31.52 -22.39
CA GLN A 526 -13.95 30.77 -23.63
C GLN A 526 -13.21 31.40 -24.82
N ASN A 527 -13.13 32.72 -24.90
CA ASN A 527 -12.39 33.43 -25.95
C ASN A 527 -10.88 33.21 -25.87
N ILE A 528 -10.31 33.05 -24.67
CA ILE A 528 -8.90 32.66 -24.54
C ILE A 528 -8.69 31.25 -25.11
N ASN A 529 -9.56 30.31 -24.79
CA ASN A 529 -9.51 28.95 -25.33
C ASN A 529 -9.65 28.96 -26.87
N ARG A 530 -10.61 29.71 -27.43
CA ARG A 530 -10.75 29.89 -28.89
C ARG A 530 -9.49 30.51 -29.52
N LYS A 531 -8.85 31.47 -28.84
CA LYS A 531 -7.61 32.07 -29.32
C LYS A 531 -6.46 31.07 -29.33
N ILE A 532 -6.33 30.22 -28.32
CA ILE A 532 -5.34 29.12 -28.30
C ILE A 532 -5.59 28.15 -29.45
N VAL A 533 -6.84 27.78 -29.71
CA VAL A 533 -7.22 26.94 -30.87
C VAL A 533 -6.80 27.59 -32.18
N ALA A 534 -7.14 28.86 -32.40
CA ALA A 534 -6.76 29.57 -33.62
C ALA A 534 -5.23 29.71 -33.79
N ILE A 535 -4.48 29.86 -32.70
CA ILE A 535 -3.01 29.88 -32.72
C ILE A 535 -2.46 28.51 -33.13
N ALA A 536 -3.02 27.44 -32.58
CA ALA A 536 -2.63 26.07 -32.90
C ALA A 536 -2.85 25.75 -34.38
N ASP A 537 -4.00 26.14 -34.94
CA ASP A 537 -4.35 25.97 -36.35
C ASP A 537 -3.34 26.68 -37.26
N LYS A 538 -3.00 27.94 -36.94
CA LYS A 538 -1.97 28.70 -37.69
C LYS A 538 -0.60 28.04 -37.64
N LEU A 539 -0.26 27.33 -36.57
CA LEU A 539 1.03 26.67 -36.37
C LEU A 539 1.03 25.19 -36.81
N GLY A 540 -0.12 24.62 -37.17
CA GLY A 540 -0.27 23.19 -37.44
C GLY A 540 0.04 22.31 -36.23
N LYS A 541 -0.30 22.76 -35.02
CA LYS A 541 -0.07 22.03 -33.76
C LYS A 541 -1.40 21.47 -33.21
N PRO A 542 -1.40 20.30 -32.56
CA PRO A 542 -2.59 19.78 -31.91
C PRO A 542 -2.93 20.59 -30.66
N VAL A 543 -4.23 20.81 -30.45
CA VAL A 543 -4.78 21.25 -29.17
C VAL A 543 -5.31 20.04 -28.42
N VAL A 544 -5.06 19.99 -27.11
CA VAL A 544 -5.57 18.96 -26.22
C VAL A 544 -6.32 19.60 -25.05
N ALA A 545 -7.48 19.05 -24.74
CA ALA A 545 -8.24 19.42 -23.55
C ALA A 545 -7.76 18.58 -22.36
N THR A 546 -7.23 19.22 -21.31
CA THR A 546 -6.71 18.55 -20.12
C THR A 546 -7.51 18.91 -18.87
N GLY A 547 -7.56 17.99 -17.91
CA GLY A 547 -8.36 18.16 -16.70
C GLY A 547 -7.69 19.01 -15.61
N ASP A 548 -6.35 19.03 -15.60
CA ASP A 548 -5.54 19.53 -14.49
C ASP A 548 -6.00 18.91 -13.16
N VAL A 549 -6.03 17.58 -13.15
CA VAL A 549 -6.71 16.79 -12.12
C VAL A 549 -5.92 16.84 -10.81
N HIS A 550 -6.57 17.22 -9.71
CA HIS A 550 -5.97 17.28 -8.36
C HIS A 550 -6.63 16.33 -7.35
N PHE A 551 -7.81 15.81 -7.68
CA PHE A 551 -8.56 14.88 -6.84
C PHE A 551 -9.48 14.00 -7.67
N LEU A 552 -9.99 12.91 -7.10
CA LEU A 552 -10.65 11.85 -7.86
C LEU A 552 -12.09 12.20 -8.21
N ASP A 553 -12.88 12.59 -7.20
CA ASP A 553 -14.31 12.86 -7.32
C ASP A 553 -14.63 14.29 -6.86
N PRO A 554 -15.74 14.92 -7.33
CA PRO A 554 -16.09 16.29 -6.96
C PRO A 554 -16.15 16.55 -5.45
N LYS A 555 -16.58 15.54 -4.68
CA LYS A 555 -16.67 15.56 -3.21
C LYS A 555 -15.31 15.75 -2.53
N ASP A 556 -14.21 15.33 -3.17
CA ASP A 556 -12.86 15.38 -2.58
C ASP A 556 -12.27 16.80 -2.58
N ALA A 557 -12.94 17.76 -3.27
CA ALA A 557 -12.55 19.17 -3.28
C ALA A 557 -12.44 19.77 -1.87
N GLN A 558 -13.28 19.31 -0.92
CA GLN A 558 -13.26 19.80 0.46
C GLN A 558 -11.94 19.51 1.17
N TYR A 559 -11.28 18.38 0.86
CA TYR A 559 -9.97 18.06 1.45
C TYR A 559 -8.89 19.03 0.96
N ARG A 560 -8.93 19.40 -0.33
CA ARG A 560 -8.02 20.41 -0.89
C ARG A 560 -8.28 21.79 -0.31
N ALA A 561 -9.55 22.16 -0.11
CA ALA A 561 -9.92 23.41 0.56
C ALA A 561 -9.28 23.55 1.95
N ILE A 562 -9.29 22.49 2.75
CA ILE A 562 -8.65 22.47 4.08
C ILE A 562 -7.14 22.76 3.98
N ILE A 563 -6.46 22.16 3.01
CA ILE A 563 -5.01 22.37 2.81
C ILE A 563 -4.72 23.79 2.33
N MET A 564 -5.48 24.29 1.36
CA MET A 564 -5.33 25.66 0.87
C MET A 564 -5.62 26.68 1.99
N HIS A 565 -6.59 26.42 2.85
CA HIS A 565 -6.86 27.26 4.02
C HIS A 565 -5.64 27.30 4.96
N GLN A 566 -5.02 26.14 5.24
CA GLN A 566 -3.80 26.07 6.05
C GLN A 566 -2.62 26.83 5.43
N GLN A 567 -2.55 26.91 4.10
CA GLN A 567 -1.56 27.70 3.37
C GLN A 567 -1.88 29.21 3.35
N GLY A 568 -3.04 29.63 3.86
CA GLY A 568 -3.46 31.03 3.96
C GLY A 568 -4.21 31.57 2.74
N TYR A 569 -4.80 30.70 1.92
CA TYR A 569 -5.67 31.13 0.82
C TYR A 569 -7.04 31.57 1.38
N PRO A 570 -7.45 32.84 1.18
CA PRO A 570 -8.69 33.37 1.75
C PRO A 570 -9.95 32.82 1.05
N ASP A 571 -9.80 32.34 -0.16
CA ASP A 571 -10.83 31.78 -1.05
C ASP A 571 -10.80 30.25 -1.10
N ALA A 572 -10.18 29.61 -0.11
CA ALA A 572 -9.95 28.16 -0.09
C ALA A 572 -11.23 27.32 -0.26
N ASP A 573 -12.40 27.80 0.18
CA ASP A 573 -13.66 27.06 0.02
C ASP A 573 -14.19 27.10 -1.43
N ASN A 574 -13.77 28.07 -2.24
CA ASN A 574 -14.18 28.24 -3.63
C ASN A 574 -13.28 27.42 -4.57
N GLN A 575 -13.25 26.10 -4.37
CA GLN A 575 -12.43 25.20 -5.17
C GLN A 575 -12.88 25.15 -6.64
N ALA A 576 -11.91 25.22 -7.54
CA ALA A 576 -12.12 24.84 -8.93
C ALA A 576 -12.47 23.34 -9.05
N PRO A 577 -13.29 22.92 -10.03
CA PRO A 577 -13.72 21.54 -10.19
C PRO A 577 -12.62 20.66 -10.83
N LEU A 578 -11.46 20.55 -10.16
CA LEU A 578 -10.26 19.83 -10.60
C LEU A 578 -10.34 18.31 -10.35
N TYR A 579 -11.55 17.73 -10.41
CA TYR A 579 -11.73 16.29 -10.28
C TYR A 579 -11.44 15.57 -11.60
N PHE A 580 -11.17 14.26 -11.53
CA PHE A 580 -11.00 13.45 -12.72
C PHE A 580 -12.34 13.33 -13.47
N LYS A 581 -12.53 14.11 -14.55
CA LYS A 581 -13.76 14.08 -15.36
C LYS A 581 -13.86 12.79 -16.17
N THR A 582 -15.05 12.39 -16.59
CA THR A 582 -15.24 11.36 -17.65
C THR A 582 -15.09 11.98 -19.04
N THR A 583 -14.97 11.16 -20.09
CA THR A 583 -14.91 11.64 -21.47
C THR A 583 -16.13 12.49 -21.82
N ARG A 584 -17.33 12.04 -21.42
CA ARG A 584 -18.58 12.76 -21.68
C ARG A 584 -18.61 14.14 -21.02
N GLU A 585 -18.22 14.23 -19.75
CA GLU A 585 -18.16 15.52 -19.04
C GLU A 585 -17.19 16.48 -19.70
N MET A 586 -16.02 16.01 -20.16
CA MET A 586 -15.09 16.86 -20.90
C MET A 586 -15.66 17.32 -22.24
N LEU A 587 -16.36 16.46 -22.99
CA LEU A 587 -17.03 16.89 -24.23
C LEU A 587 -18.05 18.01 -23.95
N ASP A 588 -18.83 17.88 -22.87
CA ASP A 588 -19.82 18.87 -22.48
C ASP A 588 -19.17 20.21 -22.09
N GLU A 589 -18.05 20.20 -21.36
CA GLU A 589 -17.26 21.40 -20.99
C GLU A 589 -16.76 22.19 -22.21
N PHE A 590 -16.48 21.52 -23.34
CA PHE A 590 -15.97 22.16 -24.56
C PHE A 590 -17.00 22.28 -25.69
N SER A 591 -18.28 21.99 -25.42
CA SER A 591 -19.36 22.02 -26.41
C SER A 591 -19.53 23.39 -27.11
N TYR A 592 -19.12 24.49 -26.47
CA TYR A 592 -19.13 25.84 -27.04
C TYR A 592 -18.16 26.05 -28.22
N LEU A 593 -17.23 25.11 -28.48
CA LEU A 593 -16.33 25.08 -29.63
C LEU A 593 -16.92 24.35 -30.84
N GLY A 594 -18.10 23.74 -30.70
CA GLY A 594 -18.72 22.85 -31.68
C GLY A 594 -18.31 21.38 -31.47
N GLU A 595 -19.18 20.47 -31.89
CA GLU A 595 -19.04 19.03 -31.64
C GLU A 595 -17.75 18.43 -32.23
N GLU A 596 -17.39 18.82 -33.46
CA GLU A 596 -16.19 18.33 -34.14
C GLU A 596 -14.91 18.73 -33.39
N THR A 597 -14.75 20.04 -33.12
CA THR A 597 -13.60 20.57 -32.36
C THR A 597 -13.53 19.94 -30.97
N ALA A 598 -14.66 19.83 -30.26
CA ALA A 598 -14.70 19.25 -28.92
C ALA A 598 -14.24 17.78 -28.94
N ARG A 599 -14.74 16.96 -29.88
CA ARG A 599 -14.27 15.57 -30.03
C ARG A 599 -12.79 15.51 -30.40
N GLU A 600 -12.33 16.41 -31.27
CA GLU A 600 -10.93 16.43 -31.69
C GLU A 600 -9.99 16.68 -30.51
N ILE A 601 -10.24 17.71 -29.71
CA ILE A 601 -9.35 18.11 -28.61
C ILE A 601 -9.51 17.26 -27.34
N VAL A 602 -10.70 16.68 -27.10
CA VAL A 602 -10.96 15.84 -25.92
C VAL A 602 -10.55 14.39 -26.17
N ILE A 603 -10.77 13.86 -27.38
CA ILE A 603 -10.54 12.45 -27.69
C ILE A 603 -9.35 12.31 -28.63
N THR A 604 -9.47 12.82 -29.86
CA THR A 604 -8.55 12.48 -30.94
C THR A 604 -7.11 12.91 -30.67
N ASN A 605 -6.89 14.17 -30.30
CA ASN A 605 -5.55 14.73 -30.11
C ASN A 605 -4.85 14.19 -28.85
N PRO A 606 -5.49 14.07 -27.66
CA PRO A 606 -4.89 13.41 -26.52
C PRO A 606 -4.49 11.96 -26.82
N ASN A 607 -5.35 11.22 -27.54
CA ASN A 607 -5.04 9.88 -28.00
C ASN A 607 -3.84 9.84 -28.95
N LYS A 608 -3.72 10.79 -29.90
CA LYS A 608 -2.54 10.92 -30.79
C LYS A 608 -1.25 11.20 -30.01
N ILE A 609 -1.31 12.02 -28.96
CA ILE A 609 -0.14 12.25 -28.09
C ILE A 609 0.23 10.97 -27.36
N ALA A 610 -0.75 10.29 -26.77
CA ALA A 610 -0.55 9.01 -26.11
C ALA A 610 0.08 7.98 -27.04
N ASP A 611 -0.32 7.91 -28.31
CA ASP A 611 0.22 6.95 -29.29
C ASP A 611 1.69 7.19 -29.64
N LYS A 612 2.20 8.42 -29.46
CA LYS A 612 3.63 8.74 -29.69
C LYS A 612 4.55 8.23 -28.58
N VAL A 613 4.01 7.92 -27.41
CA VAL A 613 4.77 7.50 -26.22
C VAL A 613 5.06 5.99 -26.30
N GLU A 614 6.16 5.51 -25.76
CA GLU A 614 6.45 4.08 -25.63
C GLU A 614 5.86 3.52 -24.33
N ILE A 615 5.74 2.20 -24.20
CA ILE A 615 5.47 1.58 -22.90
C ILE A 615 6.80 1.54 -22.14
N LEU A 616 6.88 2.26 -21.03
CA LEU A 616 8.13 2.46 -20.29
C LEU A 616 8.05 1.87 -18.89
N LYS A 617 9.22 1.50 -18.35
CA LYS A 617 9.40 1.28 -16.92
C LYS A 617 10.17 2.47 -16.34
N PRO A 618 9.71 3.06 -15.22
CA PRO A 618 10.37 4.22 -14.64
C PRO A 618 11.70 3.87 -13.96
N PHE A 619 11.91 2.59 -13.64
CA PHE A 619 13.14 2.04 -13.11
C PHE A 619 13.44 0.69 -13.79
N PRO A 620 14.73 0.31 -13.89
CA PRO A 620 15.11 -0.99 -14.42
C PRO A 620 14.72 -2.14 -13.49
N ASP A 621 14.63 -3.35 -14.03
CA ASP A 621 14.46 -4.57 -13.23
C ASP A 621 15.79 -5.06 -12.65
N GLY A 622 15.71 -5.82 -11.56
CA GLY A 622 16.85 -6.51 -10.97
C GLY A 622 17.78 -5.60 -10.15
N THR A 623 18.97 -6.13 -9.87
CA THR A 623 20.01 -5.46 -9.08
C THR A 623 21.22 -5.15 -9.95
N TYR A 624 21.87 -4.01 -9.70
CA TYR A 624 23.08 -3.59 -10.41
C TYR A 624 24.24 -3.54 -9.43
N GLN A 625 25.02 -4.61 -9.37
CA GLN A 625 26.13 -4.73 -8.43
C GLN A 625 27.33 -3.85 -8.84
N PRO A 626 28.01 -3.19 -7.89
CA PRO A 626 29.23 -2.46 -8.17
C PRO A 626 30.40 -3.42 -8.44
N SER A 627 31.39 -2.95 -9.20
CA SER A 627 32.64 -3.65 -9.47
C SER A 627 33.84 -2.79 -9.08
N ILE A 628 34.75 -3.36 -8.28
CA ILE A 628 36.06 -2.79 -7.94
C ILE A 628 37.07 -3.93 -8.03
N GLU A 629 38.06 -3.79 -8.93
CA GLU A 629 39.10 -4.79 -9.18
C GLU A 629 39.80 -5.21 -7.87
N GLY A 630 39.99 -6.52 -7.69
CA GLY A 630 40.65 -7.10 -6.53
C GLY A 630 39.78 -7.27 -5.27
N SER A 631 38.52 -6.83 -5.28
CA SER A 631 37.65 -6.90 -4.09
C SER A 631 37.31 -8.33 -3.66
N GLU A 632 37.18 -9.25 -4.61
CA GLU A 632 36.86 -10.66 -4.34
C GLU A 632 38.04 -11.36 -3.68
N GLU A 633 39.25 -11.19 -4.25
CA GLU A 633 40.49 -11.73 -3.70
C GLU A 633 40.80 -11.11 -2.34
N GLN A 634 40.65 -9.80 -2.20
CA GLN A 634 40.86 -9.08 -0.95
C GLN A 634 39.93 -9.61 0.15
N LEU A 635 38.65 -9.83 -0.16
CA LEU A 635 37.69 -10.34 0.83
C LEU A 635 38.06 -11.75 1.28
N ARG A 636 38.40 -12.63 0.33
CA ARG A 636 38.87 -13.99 0.67
C ARG A 636 40.11 -13.94 1.55
N GLU A 637 41.10 -13.12 1.21
CA GLU A 637 42.35 -13.01 1.96
C GLU A 637 42.10 -12.54 3.41
N ILE A 638 41.35 -11.45 3.61
CA ILE A 638 41.07 -10.91 4.93
C ILE A 638 40.35 -11.95 5.80
N CYS A 639 39.31 -12.58 5.26
CA CYS A 639 38.51 -13.52 6.02
C CYS A 639 39.32 -14.78 6.39
N TRP A 640 40.08 -15.33 5.44
CA TRP A 640 40.90 -16.51 5.69
C TRP A 640 42.06 -16.23 6.63
N LYS A 641 42.67 -15.04 6.54
CA LYS A 641 43.69 -14.59 7.49
C LYS A 641 43.12 -14.56 8.91
N LYS A 642 41.96 -13.94 9.11
CA LYS A 642 41.30 -13.86 10.43
C LYS A 642 40.86 -15.23 10.95
N ALA A 643 40.30 -16.08 10.09
CA ALA A 643 39.87 -17.41 10.45
C ALA A 643 41.05 -18.29 10.91
N LYS A 644 42.19 -18.20 10.20
CA LYS A 644 43.45 -18.84 10.61
C LYS A 644 43.92 -18.35 11.98
N GLU A 645 43.97 -17.03 12.17
CA GLU A 645 44.34 -16.42 13.45
C GLU A 645 43.47 -16.89 14.63
N TRP A 646 42.20 -17.20 14.38
CA TRP A 646 41.24 -17.60 15.41
C TRP A 646 41.19 -19.11 15.65
N TYR A 647 41.21 -19.93 14.60
CA TYR A 647 40.84 -21.34 14.68
C TYR A 647 41.93 -22.32 14.20
N GLU A 648 43.05 -21.86 13.63
CA GLU A 648 44.09 -22.77 13.16
C GLU A 648 44.89 -23.35 14.34
N LYS A 649 44.91 -24.68 14.44
CA LYS A 649 45.71 -25.44 15.39
C LYS A 649 46.44 -26.56 14.66
N ASP A 650 47.76 -26.65 14.87
CA ASP A 650 48.61 -27.67 14.24
C ASP A 650 48.48 -27.73 12.69
N GLY A 651 48.28 -26.57 12.05
CA GLY A 651 48.12 -26.43 10.60
C GLY A 651 46.73 -26.84 10.08
N LYS A 652 45.74 -27.03 10.97
CA LYS A 652 44.38 -27.44 10.60
C LYS A 652 43.34 -26.49 11.17
N ILE A 653 42.31 -26.20 10.37
CA ILE A 653 41.13 -25.44 10.77
C ILE A 653 39.98 -26.44 10.97
N PRO A 654 39.10 -26.25 11.98
CA PRO A 654 37.92 -27.09 12.16
C PRO A 654 37.03 -27.08 10.92
N GLU A 655 36.54 -28.26 10.54
CA GLU A 655 35.74 -28.47 9.31
C GLU A 655 34.47 -27.61 9.30
N ILE A 656 33.83 -27.38 10.45
CA ILE A 656 32.66 -26.51 10.59
C ILE A 656 32.94 -25.06 10.20
N VAL A 657 34.14 -24.55 10.53
CA VAL A 657 34.58 -23.19 10.22
C VAL A 657 34.92 -23.08 8.72
N GLU A 658 35.70 -24.02 8.21
CA GLU A 658 36.11 -24.06 6.80
C GLU A 658 34.91 -24.18 5.85
N LYS A 659 33.99 -25.12 6.13
CA LYS A 659 32.76 -25.30 5.32
C LYS A 659 31.89 -24.05 5.34
N ARG A 660 31.70 -23.44 6.53
CA ARG A 660 30.89 -22.23 6.65
C ARG A 660 31.49 -21.07 5.87
N LEU A 661 32.79 -20.84 6.03
CA LEU A 661 33.49 -19.72 5.41
C LEU A 661 33.53 -19.85 3.88
N ASN A 662 33.85 -21.02 3.35
CA ASN A 662 33.83 -21.26 1.90
C ASN A 662 32.43 -21.06 1.31
N ARG A 663 31.41 -21.70 1.89
CA ARG A 663 30.02 -21.59 1.41
C ARG A 663 29.55 -20.14 1.34
N GLU A 664 29.84 -19.35 2.38
CA GLU A 664 29.43 -17.95 2.42
C GLU A 664 30.24 -17.07 1.48
N LEU A 665 31.58 -17.22 1.42
CA LEU A 665 32.42 -16.45 0.49
C LEU A 665 32.01 -16.70 -0.95
N ASP A 666 31.79 -17.96 -1.32
CA ASP A 666 31.40 -18.33 -2.67
C ASP A 666 30.04 -17.74 -3.05
N SER A 667 29.07 -17.78 -2.13
CA SER A 667 27.76 -17.14 -2.34
C SER A 667 27.86 -15.61 -2.45
N ILE A 668 28.60 -14.95 -1.56
CA ILE A 668 28.77 -13.49 -1.56
C ILE A 668 29.44 -13.01 -2.85
N ILE A 669 30.47 -13.72 -3.30
CA ILE A 669 31.23 -13.40 -4.52
C ILE A 669 30.38 -13.68 -5.76
N ALA A 670 29.78 -14.86 -5.87
CA ALA A 670 28.95 -15.22 -7.03
C ALA A 670 27.76 -14.27 -7.24
N ASN A 671 27.21 -13.71 -6.16
CA ASN A 671 26.11 -12.73 -6.21
C ASN A 671 26.58 -11.27 -6.29
N GLY A 672 27.88 -11.00 -6.42
CA GLY A 672 28.45 -9.66 -6.63
C GLY A 672 28.45 -8.75 -5.40
N TYR A 673 28.39 -9.31 -4.19
CA TYR A 673 28.35 -8.54 -2.93
C TYR A 673 29.72 -8.26 -2.32
N ALA A 674 30.81 -8.82 -2.87
CA ALA A 674 32.16 -8.68 -2.33
C ALA A 674 32.59 -7.22 -2.16
N VAL A 675 32.29 -6.37 -3.15
CA VAL A 675 32.59 -4.93 -3.10
C VAL A 675 31.91 -4.25 -1.92
N LEU A 676 30.64 -4.59 -1.63
CA LEU A 676 29.92 -4.00 -0.51
C LEU A 676 30.51 -4.44 0.83
N TYR A 677 30.96 -5.70 0.95
CA TYR A 677 31.66 -6.20 2.14
C TYR A 677 32.99 -5.46 2.35
N ILE A 678 33.78 -5.26 1.30
CA ILE A 678 35.03 -4.50 1.38
C ILE A 678 34.78 -3.04 1.77
N ILE A 679 33.78 -2.38 1.20
CA ILE A 679 33.45 -1.00 1.57
C ILE A 679 33.00 -0.93 3.05
N ALA A 680 32.12 -1.83 3.49
CA ALA A 680 31.66 -1.88 4.87
C ALA A 680 32.81 -2.10 5.85
N GLN A 681 33.72 -3.02 5.54
CA GLN A 681 34.91 -3.29 6.34
C GLN A 681 35.81 -2.06 6.47
N ARG A 682 36.03 -1.33 5.37
CA ARG A 682 36.85 -0.11 5.38
C ARG A 682 36.20 0.99 6.22
N LEU A 683 34.88 1.15 6.14
CA LEU A 683 34.15 2.11 6.96
C LEU A 683 34.26 1.79 8.45
N VAL A 684 34.15 0.50 8.83
CA VAL A 684 34.33 0.09 10.22
C VAL A 684 35.74 0.37 10.68
N TRP A 685 36.76 -0.04 9.91
CA TRP A 685 38.16 0.12 10.31
C TRP A 685 38.58 1.59 10.40
N ASP A 686 38.13 2.43 9.46
CA ASP A 686 38.37 3.87 9.51
C ASP A 686 37.75 4.49 10.77
N SER A 687 36.52 4.10 11.13
CA SER A 687 35.87 4.56 12.36
C SER A 687 36.64 4.16 13.62
N GLU A 688 37.07 2.89 13.71
CA GLU A 688 37.83 2.38 14.85
C GLU A 688 39.21 3.05 14.99
N ASP A 689 39.92 3.29 13.87
CA ASP A 689 41.22 3.99 13.86
C ASP A 689 41.09 5.44 14.38
N HIS A 690 39.96 6.08 14.10
CA HIS A 690 39.62 7.41 14.63
C HIS A 690 39.03 7.38 16.05
N GLY A 691 38.96 6.21 16.69
CA GLY A 691 38.50 6.05 18.07
C GLY A 691 36.98 6.02 18.26
N TYR A 692 36.23 5.73 17.19
CA TYR A 692 34.77 5.61 17.21
C TYR A 692 34.34 4.15 17.01
N HIS A 693 33.84 3.54 18.08
CA HIS A 693 33.38 2.16 18.05
C HIS A 693 32.10 2.00 17.21
N VAL A 694 32.04 0.93 16.40
CA VAL A 694 30.89 0.62 15.54
C VAL A 694 30.09 -0.57 16.06
N GLY A 695 28.83 -0.32 16.45
CA GLY A 695 27.91 -1.38 16.86
C GLY A 695 27.33 -2.17 15.67
N SER A 696 27.26 -3.50 15.81
CA SER A 696 26.65 -4.39 14.81
C SER A 696 25.11 -4.26 14.77
N ARG A 697 24.49 -4.36 13.59
CA ARG A 697 23.03 -4.33 13.44
C ARG A 697 22.53 -5.08 12.20
N GLY A 698 21.32 -5.63 12.31
CA GLY A 698 20.60 -6.21 11.17
C GLY A 698 21.10 -7.60 10.79
N SER A 699 20.66 -8.08 9.63
CA SER A 699 20.90 -9.45 9.19
C SER A 699 22.37 -9.77 8.91
N VAL A 700 23.25 -8.78 8.71
CA VAL A 700 24.68 -9.02 8.44
C VAL A 700 25.39 -9.80 9.56
N GLY A 701 24.89 -9.73 10.81
CA GLY A 701 25.40 -10.53 11.93
C GLY A 701 25.17 -12.04 11.78
N SER A 702 24.35 -12.48 10.81
CA SER A 702 24.18 -13.90 10.47
C SER A 702 25.25 -14.45 9.52
N SER A 703 26.15 -13.59 9.02
CA SER A 703 27.25 -13.91 8.10
C SER A 703 28.56 -14.09 8.87
N PHE A 704 29.13 -15.30 8.83
CA PHE A 704 30.44 -15.58 9.40
C PHE A 704 31.56 -14.86 8.64
N VAL A 705 31.39 -14.64 7.33
CA VAL A 705 32.25 -13.77 6.52
C VAL A 705 32.28 -12.35 7.08
N ALA A 706 31.15 -11.81 7.51
CA ALA A 706 31.10 -10.48 8.13
C ALA A 706 31.88 -10.44 9.45
N THR A 707 31.80 -11.50 10.27
CA THR A 707 32.62 -11.64 11.47
C THR A 707 34.12 -11.68 11.14
N MET A 708 34.53 -12.50 10.18
CA MET A 708 35.94 -12.67 9.81
C MET A 708 36.51 -11.43 9.09
N ALA A 709 35.69 -10.70 8.34
CA ALA A 709 36.06 -9.42 7.74
C ALA A 709 36.17 -8.28 8.77
N GLY A 710 35.66 -8.47 10.00
CA GLY A 710 35.59 -7.44 11.02
C GLY A 710 34.51 -6.39 10.75
N ILE A 711 33.44 -6.77 10.04
CA ILE A 711 32.25 -5.95 9.80
C ILE A 711 31.24 -6.10 10.95
N SER A 712 31.18 -7.29 11.55
CA SER A 712 30.29 -7.58 12.67
C SER A 712 31.02 -8.27 13.82
N GLU A 713 30.60 -7.96 15.04
CA GLU A 713 31.06 -8.63 16.27
C GLU A 713 30.27 -9.90 16.58
N VAL A 714 29.11 -10.09 15.93
CA VAL A 714 28.30 -11.30 16.07
C VAL A 714 28.98 -12.44 15.33
N ASN A 715 29.25 -13.54 16.02
CA ASN A 715 29.74 -14.78 15.42
C ASN A 715 28.58 -15.78 15.29
N PRO A 716 28.11 -16.08 14.07
CA PRO A 716 26.91 -16.89 13.84
C PRO A 716 27.16 -18.41 13.81
N LEU A 717 28.37 -18.85 14.19
CA LEU A 717 28.61 -20.28 14.41
C LEU A 717 27.83 -20.78 15.63
N VAL A 718 27.65 -22.10 15.70
CA VAL A 718 27.07 -22.76 16.88
C VAL A 718 27.87 -22.40 18.16
N PRO A 719 27.27 -22.50 19.36
CA PRO A 719 27.98 -22.28 20.61
C PRO A 719 29.29 -23.09 20.67
N HIS A 720 30.39 -22.43 21.02
CA HIS A 720 31.70 -23.08 21.06
C HIS A 720 32.68 -22.37 21.99
N TYR A 721 33.57 -23.15 22.59
CA TYR A 721 34.77 -22.60 23.23
C TYR A 721 35.86 -22.36 22.20
N ARG A 722 36.66 -21.32 22.43
CA ARG A 722 37.90 -21.06 21.71
C ARG A 722 38.96 -20.53 22.66
N CYS A 723 40.08 -21.23 22.77
CA CYS A 723 41.23 -20.72 23.51
C CYS A 723 41.99 -19.68 22.67
N PRO A 724 42.10 -18.41 23.09
CA PRO A 724 42.84 -17.40 22.34
C PRO A 724 44.35 -17.69 22.25
N LYS A 725 44.88 -18.51 23.17
CA LYS A 725 46.31 -18.85 23.27
C LYS A 725 46.68 -20.11 22.46
N CYS A 726 46.11 -21.27 22.80
CA CYS A 726 46.47 -22.55 22.17
C CYS A 726 45.57 -22.95 20.99
N LYS A 727 44.58 -22.11 20.63
CA LYS A 727 43.66 -22.29 19.50
C LYS A 727 42.82 -23.58 19.56
N TYR A 728 42.77 -24.24 20.71
CA TYR A 728 41.80 -25.32 20.97
C TYR A 728 40.38 -24.79 20.83
N THR A 729 39.52 -25.55 20.17
CA THR A 729 38.12 -25.23 19.91
C THR A 729 37.25 -26.45 20.19
N GLU A 730 36.02 -26.21 20.65
CA GLU A 730 35.05 -27.25 20.97
C GLU A 730 33.65 -26.72 20.67
N PHE A 731 32.94 -27.37 19.74
CA PHE A 731 31.65 -26.93 19.20
C PHE A 731 30.51 -27.80 19.73
N TYR A 732 29.35 -27.18 19.97
CA TYR A 732 28.14 -27.82 20.48
C TYR A 732 27.02 -27.67 19.44
N GLU A 733 26.76 -28.74 18.68
CA GLU A 733 25.94 -28.71 17.46
C GLU A 733 24.49 -29.20 17.67
N HIS A 734 24.16 -29.76 18.83
CA HIS A 734 22.89 -30.44 19.10
C HIS A 734 21.92 -29.60 19.94
N GLY A 735 22.12 -28.28 19.99
CA GLY A 735 21.25 -27.35 20.72
C GLY A 735 21.42 -27.43 22.24
N GLU A 736 22.57 -27.93 22.70
CA GLU A 736 22.92 -28.00 24.12
C GLU A 736 22.91 -26.63 24.79
N TYR A 737 23.23 -25.60 24.01
CA TYR A 737 23.23 -24.19 24.41
C TYR A 737 22.55 -23.33 23.35
N GLY A 738 21.86 -22.27 23.78
CA GLY A 738 21.26 -21.28 22.87
C GLY A 738 22.29 -20.29 22.31
N SER A 739 23.28 -19.91 23.12
CA SER A 739 24.38 -19.01 22.75
C SER A 739 25.67 -19.44 23.43
N GLY A 740 26.81 -19.19 22.77
CA GLY A 740 28.13 -19.40 23.38
C GLY A 740 28.37 -18.54 24.63
N PHE A 741 27.62 -17.43 24.79
CA PHE A 741 27.69 -16.59 25.98
C PHE A 741 26.98 -17.17 27.21
N ASP A 742 26.13 -18.19 27.03
CA ASP A 742 25.43 -18.87 28.12
C ASP A 742 26.23 -20.07 28.66
N MET A 743 27.36 -20.40 28.02
CA MET A 743 28.19 -21.55 28.39
C MET A 743 29.03 -21.26 29.65
N PRO A 744 29.25 -22.26 30.52
CA PRO A 744 30.03 -22.06 31.74
C PRO A 744 31.50 -21.68 31.42
N PRO A 745 32.15 -20.82 32.23
CA PRO A 745 33.53 -20.40 31.96
C PRO A 745 34.59 -21.47 32.20
#